data_AF-A0AAD4I2D9-F1
#
_entry.id   AF-A0AAD4I2D9-F1
#
_cell.length_a   1.000
_cell.length_b   1.000
_cell.length_c   1.000
_cell.angle_alpha   90.00
_cell.angle_beta   90.00
_cell.angle_gamma   90.00
#
_symmetry.space_group_name_H-M   'P 1'
#
loop_
_entity.id
_entity.type
_entity.pdbx_description
1 polymer ?
#
loop_
_entity_poly.entity_id
_entity_poly.type
_entity_poly.pdbx_seq_one_letter_code
_entity_poly.pdbx_strand_id
1 'polypeptide(L)'
;MANWRDAASRTLKHAQGGLPQWRYHKQIGIAANLVGILQRLIEHGERYPNEKLSEQELETEIMEIMSAHPSSTKSRNKVILTTGVSPGGLGAHFIEAVAAAKNDILHMSVFRKHSFEMTSTASRFKAAGALVCDFERLVRSDVGLVGGKNSSLGEMISALAGQGIAVPPGFATTSHAYWQYIDANGIREKIGTLVAEWQAGHESLAETGRAVRRLFLRGSWPADAAAAITTAYQKLSAKTGIENLRVAVRSSATAEDLPDASFAGQLESYLNISGEGKLLDACRRCYASLFTDRAISYRQTKGFDHMSIALSVGVQRMVRSDAGGSGVMFSVDTESGFDKIVLINAAWGLGENIVQGTVNPDEYQVFKPLLGDASLVPIIQKKRGDKAIKMILGRGHHGPTCNVPTSKAERAAYVLSDDDILQLSGWACTIERHYGCAMDMEWAKDGITGELFIVQARPETVHSRQDSAILKTYNVQKKGRALATGLSIGDAAVAGHLCLIEDPKDIDKFIDGSILVTGATDPDWVPIMKRAVAIITDHGGRTSHAAIVSRELGVPAVVGTGNATYVLHTDQEVTVSCAEGDVGFVYEGISDITTTTVDLTGLPAVRTNIMLNLANPAAAYRWWRLPADGIGLARMEFVVTNAIRVHPMALVHFDHLKDAKAQQEIARLTAGYPHKPDYFVDKLSHGLAALCATFYPKPTIIRLSDFKTNEYAGLIGGAEFEPLEENPMLGFRGASRYYSPRYREGFALECRAIKQLREVMGFTNAVVMVPFCRTVGEAKRVLDVMAENGLRRGEDGLKVYVMCEIPSNVILAEQFTRHFDGFSIGSNDLTQLTLGVDRDSGELADLFDEQDEAVKWMIARVIAVAREKGSKVGICGQAPSDHPEFARFLVEAGIDSISVSPDSFLAVKRHVVDSEKS
;
A
#
# COMPACT_ATOMS: atom_id res chain seq x y z
N MET A 1 17.13 8.69 -45.80
CA MET A 1 16.64 7.57 -46.65
C MET A 1 17.33 6.23 -46.37
N ALA A 2 18.63 6.13 -46.05
CA ALA A 2 19.27 4.85 -45.70
C ALA A 2 18.81 4.21 -44.36
N ASN A 3 18.29 5.00 -43.42
CA ASN A 3 17.85 4.50 -42.10
C ASN A 3 16.42 3.92 -42.05
N TRP A 4 15.60 4.10 -43.10
CA TRP A 4 14.23 3.58 -43.11
C TRP A 4 14.17 2.11 -43.53
N ARG A 5 15.02 1.70 -44.49
CA ARG A 5 15.17 0.30 -44.93
C ARG A 5 15.65 -0.62 -43.81
N ASP A 6 16.53 -0.12 -42.94
CA ASP A 6 17.09 -0.90 -41.84
C ASP A 6 16.08 -1.07 -40.69
N ALA A 7 15.22 -0.08 -40.46
CA ALA A 7 14.12 -0.18 -39.49
C ALA A 7 13.03 -1.15 -39.97
N ALA A 8 12.60 -1.05 -41.24
CA ALA A 8 11.59 -1.95 -41.81
C ALA A 8 12.08 -3.40 -41.87
N SER A 9 13.36 -3.64 -42.21
CA SER A 9 13.94 -4.99 -42.24
C SER A 9 14.10 -5.60 -40.84
N ARG A 10 14.32 -4.78 -39.79
CA ARG A 10 14.37 -5.23 -38.39
C ARG A 10 12.99 -5.63 -37.88
N THR A 11 11.95 -4.86 -38.20
CA THR A 11 10.56 -5.19 -37.84
C THR A 11 10.08 -6.47 -38.53
N LEU A 12 10.48 -6.69 -39.80
CA LEU A 12 10.17 -7.92 -40.53
C LEU A 12 10.87 -9.16 -39.94
N LYS A 13 12.14 -9.02 -39.52
CA LYS A 13 12.87 -10.08 -38.82
C LYS A 13 12.30 -10.37 -37.43
N HIS A 14 11.82 -9.35 -36.72
CA HIS A 14 11.17 -9.52 -35.42
C HIS A 14 9.84 -10.27 -35.53
N ALA A 15 9.07 -10.02 -36.59
CA ALA A 15 7.82 -10.72 -36.88
C ALA A 15 8.03 -12.18 -37.32
N GLN A 16 9.17 -12.52 -37.93
CA GLN A 16 9.49 -13.88 -38.39
C GLN A 16 10.24 -14.74 -37.36
N GLY A 17 10.91 -14.14 -36.36
CA GLY A 17 11.72 -14.85 -35.36
C GLY A 17 10.99 -15.31 -34.09
N GLY A 18 9.71 -14.94 -33.92
CA GLY A 18 8.94 -15.16 -32.69
C GLY A 18 7.89 -16.28 -32.76
N LEU A 19 8.13 -17.36 -33.50
CA LEU A 19 7.19 -18.48 -33.60
C LEU A 19 7.89 -19.80 -33.23
N PRO A 20 7.79 -20.22 -31.95
CA PRO A 20 7.20 -21.53 -31.73
C PRO A 20 6.19 -21.53 -30.56
N GLN A 21 5.10 -22.24 -30.81
CA GLN A 21 3.90 -22.41 -29.99
C GLN A 21 2.97 -21.21 -30.05
N TRP A 22 1.87 -21.36 -30.80
CA TRP A 22 0.49 -21.11 -30.38
C TRP A 22 -0.41 -21.49 -31.57
N ARG A 23 -1.24 -22.52 -31.38
CA ARG A 23 -2.30 -22.90 -32.31
C ARG A 23 -3.43 -21.87 -32.18
N TYR A 24 -3.73 -21.05 -33.19
CA TYR A 24 -5.10 -20.59 -33.52
C TYR A 24 -5.12 -19.90 -34.91
N HIS A 25 -5.62 -20.61 -35.93
CA HIS A 25 -5.67 -20.22 -37.35
C HIS A 25 -6.83 -19.25 -37.70
N LYS A 26 -6.86 -18.03 -37.16
CA LYS A 26 -7.84 -17.00 -37.61
C LYS A 26 -7.34 -15.56 -37.76
N GLN A 27 -6.17 -15.19 -37.20
CA GLN A 27 -5.67 -13.81 -37.28
C GLN A 27 -4.61 -13.54 -38.37
N ILE A 28 -4.02 -14.59 -38.97
CA ILE A 28 -2.94 -14.43 -39.98
C ILE A 28 -3.45 -13.77 -41.28
N GLY A 29 -4.72 -13.99 -41.66
CA GLY A 29 -5.31 -13.40 -42.86
C GLY A 29 -5.50 -11.88 -42.80
N ILE A 30 -5.72 -11.32 -41.60
CA ILE A 30 -5.94 -9.88 -41.41
C ILE A 30 -4.60 -9.13 -41.45
N ALA A 31 -3.55 -9.71 -40.84
CA ALA A 31 -2.21 -9.14 -40.84
C ALA A 31 -1.57 -9.11 -42.25
N ALA A 32 -1.77 -10.15 -43.05
CA ALA A 32 -1.25 -10.20 -44.43
C ALA A 32 -1.89 -9.14 -45.34
N ASN A 33 -3.19 -8.86 -45.17
CA ASN A 33 -3.91 -7.85 -45.94
C ASN A 33 -3.48 -6.42 -45.57
N LEU A 34 -3.17 -6.16 -44.29
CA LEU A 34 -2.72 -4.83 -43.83
C LEU A 34 -1.34 -4.46 -44.41
N VAL A 35 -0.43 -5.44 -44.48
CA VAL A 35 0.92 -5.26 -45.03
C VAL A 35 0.85 -4.96 -46.54
N GLY A 36 -0.04 -5.63 -47.27
CA GLY A 36 -0.25 -5.38 -48.70
C GLY A 36 -0.81 -3.99 -49.02
N ILE A 37 -1.72 -3.48 -48.18
CA ILE A 37 -2.31 -2.13 -48.32
C ILE A 37 -1.27 -1.05 -48.01
N LEU A 38 -0.52 -1.20 -46.93
CA LEU A 38 0.56 -0.27 -46.57
C LEU A 38 1.64 -0.19 -47.65
N GLN A 39 1.99 -1.31 -48.27
CA GLN A 39 3.02 -1.34 -49.31
C GLN A 39 2.58 -0.64 -50.60
N ARG A 40 1.30 -0.72 -50.99
CA ARG A 40 0.79 0.02 -52.17
C ARG A 40 0.62 1.52 -51.92
N LEU A 41 0.20 1.91 -50.72
CA LEU A 41 0.13 3.33 -50.34
C LEU A 41 1.52 3.98 -50.34
N ILE A 42 2.55 3.23 -49.92
CA ILE A 42 3.94 3.64 -50.02
C ILE A 42 4.36 3.78 -51.48
N GLU A 43 4.07 2.79 -52.34
CA GLU A 43 4.40 2.86 -53.78
C GLU A 43 3.68 3.99 -54.51
N HIS A 44 2.44 4.33 -54.11
CA HIS A 44 1.68 5.43 -54.69
C HIS A 44 2.26 6.79 -54.28
N GLY A 45 2.60 6.97 -52.99
CA GLY A 45 3.27 8.17 -52.49
C GLY A 45 4.68 8.37 -53.05
N GLU A 46 5.40 7.29 -53.36
CA GLU A 46 6.68 7.35 -54.07
C GLU A 46 6.52 7.78 -55.55
N ARG A 47 5.38 7.45 -56.17
CA ARG A 47 5.11 7.72 -57.59
C ARG A 47 4.51 9.12 -57.83
N TYR A 48 3.78 9.69 -56.87
CA TYR A 48 3.14 11.02 -56.95
C TYR A 48 3.36 11.87 -55.69
N PRO A 49 4.59 12.35 -55.43
CA PRO A 49 4.98 12.96 -54.15
C PRO A 49 4.33 14.32 -53.82
N ASN A 50 3.55 14.91 -54.75
CA ASN A 50 2.93 16.23 -54.59
C ASN A 50 1.38 16.20 -54.65
N GLU A 51 0.75 15.04 -54.81
CA GLU A 51 -0.70 14.91 -54.75
C GLU A 51 -1.17 14.54 -53.34
N LYS A 52 -2.19 15.23 -52.85
CA LYS A 52 -2.92 14.82 -51.63
C LYS A 52 -4.16 14.04 -52.07
N LEU A 53 -4.19 12.75 -51.78
CA LEU A 53 -5.40 11.94 -51.94
C LEU A 53 -6.49 12.44 -50.98
N SER A 54 -7.70 12.61 -51.50
CA SER A 54 -8.89 12.89 -50.69
C SER A 54 -9.37 11.63 -49.95
N GLU A 55 -10.15 11.82 -48.89
CA GLU A 55 -10.63 10.72 -48.03
C GLU A 55 -11.52 9.72 -48.81
N GLN A 56 -12.28 10.21 -49.80
CA GLN A 56 -13.09 9.37 -50.70
C GLN A 56 -12.25 8.56 -51.70
N GLU A 57 -11.11 9.08 -52.16
CA GLU A 57 -10.21 8.35 -53.07
C GLU A 57 -9.50 7.21 -52.35
N LEU A 58 -9.06 7.45 -51.11
CA LEU A 58 -8.45 6.44 -50.25
C LEU A 58 -9.42 5.30 -49.90
N GLU A 59 -10.69 5.63 -49.61
CA GLU A 59 -11.74 4.64 -49.37
C GLU A 59 -12.06 3.80 -50.62
N THR A 60 -12.07 4.42 -51.80
CA THR A 60 -12.34 3.73 -53.07
C THR A 60 -11.22 2.73 -53.40
N GLU A 61 -9.96 3.12 -53.20
CA GLU A 61 -8.80 2.26 -53.44
C GLU A 61 -8.75 1.06 -52.47
N ILE A 62 -9.09 1.27 -51.20
CA ILE A 62 -9.19 0.21 -50.18
C ILE A 62 -10.31 -0.78 -50.54
N MET A 63 -11.47 -0.30 -50.99
CA MET A 63 -12.60 -1.14 -51.38
C MET A 63 -12.33 -1.98 -52.63
N GLU A 64 -11.65 -1.43 -53.64
CA GLU A 64 -11.25 -2.18 -54.83
C GLU A 64 -10.26 -3.32 -54.49
N ILE A 65 -9.30 -3.07 -53.59
CA ILE A 65 -8.34 -4.09 -53.13
C ILE A 65 -9.04 -5.23 -52.39
N MET A 66 -10.05 -4.93 -51.57
CA MET A 66 -10.83 -5.95 -50.87
C MET A 66 -11.70 -6.79 -51.81
N SER A 67 -12.10 -6.25 -52.98
CA SER A 67 -12.92 -6.95 -53.97
C SER A 67 -12.13 -7.86 -54.93
N ALA A 68 -10.82 -7.63 -55.07
CA ALA A 68 -9.98 -8.25 -56.11
C ALA A 68 -9.34 -9.61 -55.72
N HIS A 69 -9.77 -10.28 -54.64
CA HIS A 69 -9.24 -11.59 -54.27
C HIS A 69 -10.19 -12.76 -54.63
N PRO A 70 -9.85 -13.59 -55.63
CA PRO A 70 -10.60 -14.81 -55.95
C PRO A 70 -9.95 -16.04 -55.30
N SER A 71 -10.51 -16.54 -54.18
CA SER A 71 -10.41 -17.98 -53.85
C SER A 71 -11.29 -18.43 -52.68
N SER A 72 -12.01 -19.53 -52.93
CA SER A 72 -12.71 -20.44 -52.00
C SER A 72 -14.20 -20.16 -51.70
N THR A 73 -14.98 -20.53 -52.69
CA THR A 73 -16.44 -20.70 -52.77
C THR A 73 -17.01 -21.78 -51.82
N LYS A 74 -16.60 -21.87 -50.55
CA LYS A 74 -17.14 -22.87 -49.60
C LYS A 74 -17.12 -22.43 -48.13
N SER A 75 -17.66 -21.24 -47.81
CA SER A 75 -17.94 -20.89 -46.40
C SER A 75 -19.01 -19.81 -46.20
N ARG A 76 -19.84 -19.51 -47.21
CA ARG A 76 -20.87 -18.46 -47.12
C ARG A 76 -22.01 -18.74 -46.12
N ASN A 77 -22.14 -19.95 -45.58
CA ASN A 77 -23.23 -20.31 -44.67
C ASN A 77 -22.80 -20.72 -43.24
N LYS A 78 -21.63 -20.30 -42.75
CA LYS A 78 -21.19 -20.72 -41.39
C LYS A 78 -20.58 -19.65 -40.47
N VAL A 79 -20.74 -18.37 -40.81
CA VAL A 79 -20.34 -17.25 -39.92
C VAL A 79 -21.56 -16.46 -39.40
N ILE A 80 -22.77 -16.82 -39.82
CA ILE A 80 -24.01 -16.32 -39.24
C ILE A 80 -24.40 -17.32 -38.16
N LEU A 81 -24.00 -17.06 -36.92
CA LEU A 81 -24.39 -17.66 -35.63
C LEU A 81 -23.13 -17.72 -34.74
N THR A 82 -22.67 -16.58 -34.21
CA THR A 82 -21.89 -16.47 -32.94
C THR A 82 -21.38 -15.07 -32.62
N THR A 83 -21.65 -14.04 -33.42
CA THR A 83 -21.38 -12.65 -33.01
C THR A 83 -22.55 -11.78 -33.44
N GLY A 84 -23.41 -11.41 -32.50
CA GLY A 84 -24.59 -10.57 -32.75
C GLY A 84 -24.23 -9.11 -33.02
N VAL A 85 -23.38 -8.84 -34.00
CA VAL A 85 -22.95 -7.49 -34.38
C VAL A 85 -23.37 -7.21 -35.81
N SER A 86 -24.14 -6.13 -36.00
CA SER A 86 -24.62 -5.71 -37.31
C SER A 86 -23.47 -5.16 -38.20
N PRO A 87 -23.63 -5.17 -39.55
CA PRO A 87 -22.55 -4.86 -40.50
C PRO A 87 -21.95 -3.44 -40.38
N GLY A 88 -22.61 -2.52 -39.68
CA GLY A 88 -22.13 -1.15 -39.51
C GLY A 88 -21.04 -0.96 -38.43
N GLY A 89 -20.83 -1.95 -37.54
CA GLY A 89 -19.94 -1.79 -36.39
C GLY A 89 -18.45 -2.05 -36.66
N LEU A 90 -18.11 -2.90 -37.64
CA LEU A 90 -16.70 -3.20 -37.94
C LEU A 90 -15.98 -2.05 -38.67
N GLY A 91 -16.71 -1.21 -39.40
CA GLY A 91 -16.16 -0.04 -40.09
C GLY A 91 -15.69 1.05 -39.11
N ALA A 92 -16.45 1.29 -38.04
CA ALA A 92 -16.13 2.34 -37.07
C ALA A 92 -14.82 2.08 -36.30
N HIS A 93 -14.59 0.84 -35.85
CA HIS A 93 -13.36 0.49 -35.14
C HIS A 93 -12.11 0.44 -36.03
N PHE A 94 -12.27 0.17 -37.32
CA PHE A 94 -11.16 0.21 -38.28
C PHE A 94 -10.78 1.65 -38.64
N ILE A 95 -11.77 2.54 -38.76
CA ILE A 95 -11.57 3.98 -38.99
C ILE A 95 -10.93 4.64 -37.75
N GLU A 96 -11.32 4.26 -36.52
CA GLU A 96 -10.68 4.74 -35.29
C GLU A 96 -9.20 4.31 -35.18
N ALA A 97 -8.88 3.06 -35.55
CA ALA A 97 -7.50 2.57 -35.53
C ALA A 97 -6.59 3.28 -36.56
N VAL A 98 -7.14 3.61 -37.74
CA VAL A 98 -6.41 4.37 -38.77
C VAL A 98 -6.32 5.86 -38.39
N ALA A 99 -7.35 6.42 -37.74
CA ALA A 99 -7.31 7.79 -37.20
C ALA A 99 -6.30 7.96 -36.05
N ALA A 100 -6.15 6.94 -35.20
CA ALA A 100 -5.13 6.91 -34.15
C ALA A 100 -3.71 6.90 -34.73
N ALA A 101 -3.47 6.10 -35.78
CA ALA A 101 -2.19 6.11 -36.51
C ALA A 101 -1.91 7.44 -37.26
N LYS A 102 -2.96 8.15 -37.69
CA LYS A 102 -2.87 9.47 -38.34
C LYS A 102 -2.41 10.56 -37.37
N ASN A 103 -2.82 10.50 -36.09
CA ASN A 103 -2.38 11.43 -35.05
C ASN A 103 -0.89 11.25 -34.68
N ASP A 104 -0.39 10.02 -34.68
CA ASP A 104 1.03 9.75 -34.43
C ASP A 104 1.93 10.23 -35.59
N ILE A 105 1.42 10.21 -36.83
CA ILE A 105 2.15 10.68 -38.02
C ILE A 105 2.12 12.22 -38.14
N LEU A 106 1.07 12.89 -37.65
CA LEU A 106 0.93 14.36 -37.68
C LEU A 106 1.71 15.08 -36.56
N HIS A 107 2.01 14.40 -35.45
CA HIS A 107 2.79 14.97 -34.33
C HIS A 107 4.28 15.19 -34.64
N MET A 108 4.78 14.81 -35.82
CA MET A 108 6.15 15.08 -36.27
C MET A 108 6.32 16.42 -37.03
N SER A 109 5.41 17.39 -36.86
CA SER A 109 5.45 18.68 -37.58
C SER A 109 5.51 19.92 -36.68
N VAL A 110 6.48 20.00 -35.75
CA VAL A 110 6.85 21.27 -35.09
C VAL A 110 8.37 21.47 -35.14
N PHE A 111 8.89 21.75 -36.32
CA PHE A 111 10.27 22.22 -36.53
C PHE A 111 10.28 23.76 -36.61
N ARG A 112 10.33 24.44 -35.46
CA ARG A 112 10.73 25.87 -35.38
C ARG A 112 11.27 26.23 -33.99
N LYS A 113 12.39 25.62 -33.61
CA LYS A 113 13.31 26.12 -32.56
C LYS A 113 14.72 25.51 -32.70
N HIS A 114 15.20 25.38 -33.94
CA HIS A 114 16.54 24.86 -34.24
C HIS A 114 17.60 25.96 -34.19
N SER A 115 17.99 26.34 -32.98
CA SER A 115 19.27 27.02 -32.72
C SER A 115 19.95 26.55 -31.43
N PHE A 116 19.26 25.78 -30.59
CA PHE A 116 19.78 25.31 -29.30
C PHE A 116 19.95 23.76 -29.22
N GLU A 117 19.25 23.00 -30.07
CA GLU A 117 19.22 21.53 -30.04
C GLU A 117 20.37 20.81 -30.77
N MET A 118 21.09 21.48 -31.69
CA MET A 118 22.23 20.83 -32.35
C MET A 118 23.41 20.56 -31.40
N THR A 119 23.42 21.19 -30.22
CA THR A 119 24.43 20.94 -29.18
C THR A 119 24.14 19.71 -28.31
N SER A 120 22.87 19.25 -28.22
CA SER A 120 22.47 18.13 -27.33
C SER A 120 22.50 16.76 -28.03
N THR A 121 22.23 16.71 -29.33
CA THR A 121 22.31 15.46 -30.12
C THR A 121 23.75 15.08 -30.44
N ALA A 122 24.65 16.05 -30.62
CA ALA A 122 26.08 15.82 -30.77
C ALA A 122 26.74 15.29 -29.47
N SER A 123 26.19 15.58 -28.29
CA SER A 123 26.69 15.03 -27.02
C SER A 123 26.21 13.61 -26.75
N ARG A 124 25.03 13.21 -27.26
CA ARG A 124 24.48 11.85 -27.10
C ARG A 124 25.28 10.79 -27.86
N PHE A 125 25.84 11.11 -29.02
CA PHE A 125 26.70 10.18 -29.77
C PHE A 125 28.10 9.99 -29.15
N LYS A 126 28.51 10.84 -28.19
CA LYS A 126 29.75 10.64 -27.40
C LYS A 126 29.57 9.66 -26.23
N ALA A 127 28.33 9.24 -25.90
CA ALA A 127 28.04 8.40 -24.74
C ALA A 127 28.27 6.90 -24.97
N ALA A 128 28.38 6.42 -26.21
CA ALA A 128 28.49 4.99 -26.54
C ALA A 128 29.80 4.30 -26.04
N GLY A 129 30.75 5.06 -25.48
CA GLY A 129 31.97 4.55 -24.83
C GLY A 129 32.33 5.27 -23.53
N ALA A 130 31.39 6.01 -22.92
CA ALA A 130 31.67 6.72 -21.67
C ALA A 130 31.78 5.72 -20.50
N LEU A 131 32.84 5.82 -19.70
CA LEU A 131 33.07 4.96 -18.54
C LEU A 131 32.30 5.42 -17.29
N VAL A 132 31.99 6.71 -17.23
CA VAL A 132 31.26 7.36 -16.14
C VAL A 132 30.24 8.34 -16.72
N CYS A 133 29.06 8.41 -16.11
CA CYS A 133 27.99 9.35 -16.44
C CYS A 133 27.48 10.05 -15.18
N ASP A 134 27.36 11.38 -15.21
CA ASP A 134 26.72 12.14 -14.14
C ASP A 134 25.23 11.80 -14.07
N PHE A 135 24.66 11.70 -12.86
CA PHE A 135 23.24 11.35 -12.70
C PHE A 135 22.30 12.33 -13.44
N GLU A 136 22.65 13.62 -13.51
CA GLU A 136 21.89 14.67 -14.21
C GLU A 136 21.67 14.40 -15.71
N ARG A 137 22.43 13.47 -16.30
CA ARG A 137 22.37 13.12 -17.74
C ARG A 137 21.69 11.79 -18.01
N LEU A 138 21.35 11.04 -16.97
CA LEU A 138 20.75 9.71 -17.08
C LEU A 138 19.23 9.82 -17.13
N VAL A 139 18.61 8.91 -17.87
CA VAL A 139 17.16 8.77 -17.99
C VAL A 139 16.75 7.31 -17.81
N ARG A 140 15.45 7.07 -17.63
CA ARG A 140 14.89 5.72 -17.42
C ARG A 140 15.22 4.72 -18.54
N SER A 141 15.45 5.17 -19.77
CA SER A 141 15.84 4.26 -20.87
C SER A 141 17.28 3.72 -20.75
N ASP A 142 18.09 4.25 -19.83
CA ASP A 142 19.51 3.91 -19.70
C ASP A 142 19.76 2.67 -18.79
N VAL A 143 18.73 1.90 -18.44
CA VAL A 143 18.84 0.70 -17.58
C VAL A 143 19.92 -0.27 -18.07
N GLY A 144 20.03 -0.49 -19.39
CA GLY A 144 21.07 -1.36 -19.96
C GLY A 144 22.50 -0.82 -19.82
N LEU A 145 22.65 0.49 -19.60
CA LEU A 145 23.95 1.16 -19.45
C LEU A 145 24.37 1.30 -18.00
N VAL A 146 23.45 1.69 -17.11
CA VAL A 146 23.76 2.05 -15.71
C VAL A 146 22.98 1.25 -14.68
N GLY A 147 22.19 0.28 -15.10
CA GLY A 147 21.32 -0.48 -14.20
C GLY A 147 20.09 0.29 -13.75
N GLY A 148 19.17 -0.45 -13.14
CA GLY A 148 17.86 0.01 -12.70
C GLY A 148 17.89 1.21 -11.76
N LYS A 149 18.51 1.03 -10.59
CA LYS A 149 18.66 2.06 -9.54
C LYS A 149 19.26 3.37 -10.05
N ASN A 150 20.38 3.32 -10.77
CA ASN A 150 21.04 4.55 -11.23
C ASN A 150 20.24 5.25 -12.33
N SER A 151 19.59 4.50 -13.22
CA SER A 151 18.69 5.09 -14.23
C SER A 151 17.50 5.78 -13.58
N SER A 152 16.93 5.18 -12.52
CA SER A 152 15.83 5.77 -11.75
C SER A 152 16.25 7.04 -11.00
N LEU A 153 17.46 7.05 -10.40
CA LEU A 153 18.01 8.27 -9.79
C LEU A 153 18.21 9.41 -10.82
N GLY A 154 18.72 9.07 -12.00
CA GLY A 154 18.87 10.02 -13.10
C GLY A 154 17.54 10.58 -13.60
N GLU A 155 16.56 9.72 -13.77
CA GLU A 155 15.20 10.09 -14.15
C GLU A 155 14.60 11.09 -13.15
N MET A 156 14.71 10.83 -11.84
CA MET A 156 14.21 11.74 -10.81
C MET A 156 14.94 13.10 -10.84
N ILE A 157 16.27 13.10 -11.02
CA ILE A 157 17.03 14.37 -11.08
C ILE A 157 16.65 15.17 -12.33
N SER A 158 16.56 14.52 -13.49
CA SER A 158 16.32 15.21 -14.77
C SER A 158 14.87 15.66 -14.94
N ALA A 159 13.89 14.86 -14.51
CA ALA A 159 12.48 15.12 -14.70
C ALA A 159 11.78 15.79 -13.50
N LEU A 160 12.25 15.53 -12.28
CA LEU A 160 11.51 15.88 -11.05
C LEU A 160 12.19 16.93 -10.17
N ALA A 161 13.45 17.29 -10.42
CA ALA A 161 14.11 18.36 -9.66
C ALA A 161 13.36 19.71 -9.75
N GLY A 162 12.77 20.02 -10.92
CA GLY A 162 11.93 21.21 -11.11
C GLY A 162 10.61 21.19 -10.32
N GLN A 163 10.20 20.03 -9.81
CA GLN A 163 9.03 19.83 -8.96
C GLN A 163 9.40 19.76 -7.47
N GLY A 164 10.63 20.14 -7.11
CA GLY A 164 11.09 20.23 -5.73
C GLY A 164 11.58 18.92 -5.12
N ILE A 165 11.66 17.83 -5.90
CA ILE A 165 12.22 16.56 -5.41
C ILE A 165 13.75 16.68 -5.37
N ALA A 166 14.30 16.53 -4.17
CA ALA A 166 15.74 16.59 -3.94
C ALA A 166 16.36 15.19 -3.96
N VAL A 167 17.31 14.97 -4.87
CA VAL A 167 18.13 13.75 -4.92
C VAL A 167 19.59 14.15 -4.72
N PRO A 168 20.38 13.46 -3.86
CA PRO A 168 21.77 13.83 -3.67
C PRO A 168 22.58 13.66 -4.96
N PRO A 169 23.48 14.61 -5.28
CA PRO A 169 24.26 14.58 -6.50
C PRO A 169 25.24 13.39 -6.51
N GLY A 170 25.58 12.92 -7.71
CA GLY A 170 26.46 11.78 -7.89
C GLY A 170 26.67 11.43 -9.36
N PHE A 171 27.32 10.29 -9.59
CA PHE A 171 27.60 9.74 -10.91
C PHE A 171 27.53 8.21 -10.88
N ALA A 172 27.33 7.59 -12.04
CA ALA A 172 27.36 6.15 -12.22
C ALA A 172 28.53 5.73 -13.11
N THR A 173 29.17 4.60 -12.80
CA THR A 173 29.98 3.87 -13.79
C THR A 173 29.07 3.16 -14.78
N THR A 174 29.52 2.96 -16.02
CA THR A 174 28.69 2.28 -17.03
C THR A 174 28.99 0.78 -17.09
N SER A 175 28.10 0.02 -17.73
CA SER A 175 28.34 -1.38 -18.09
C SER A 175 29.60 -1.56 -18.93
N HIS A 176 30.00 -0.54 -19.71
CA HIS A 176 31.27 -0.56 -20.43
C HIS A 176 32.48 -0.56 -19.48
N ALA A 177 32.47 0.24 -18.41
CA ALA A 177 33.54 0.24 -17.41
C ALA A 177 33.66 -1.11 -16.69
N TYR A 178 32.52 -1.78 -16.44
CA TYR A 178 32.50 -3.13 -15.88
C TYR A 178 33.16 -4.15 -16.81
N TRP A 179 32.76 -4.18 -18.08
CA TRP A 179 33.34 -5.09 -19.06
C TRP A 179 34.82 -4.83 -19.32
N GLN A 180 35.22 -3.56 -19.39
CA GLN A 180 36.63 -3.19 -19.50
C GLN A 180 37.46 -3.68 -18.31
N TYR A 181 36.93 -3.60 -17.09
CA TYR A 181 37.60 -4.15 -15.90
C TYR A 181 37.75 -5.67 -15.99
N ILE A 182 36.71 -6.38 -16.42
CA ILE A 182 36.74 -7.84 -16.58
C ILE A 182 37.78 -8.26 -17.62
N ASP A 183 37.75 -7.63 -18.80
CA ASP A 183 38.56 -8.02 -19.94
C ASP A 183 40.04 -7.70 -19.67
N ALA A 184 40.35 -6.53 -19.09
CA ALA A 184 41.72 -6.15 -18.74
C ALA A 184 42.38 -7.07 -17.69
N ASN A 185 41.57 -7.76 -16.86
CA ASN A 185 42.06 -8.66 -15.83
C ASN A 185 41.95 -10.16 -16.21
N GLY A 186 41.51 -10.46 -17.45
CA GLY A 186 41.29 -11.83 -17.90
C GLY A 186 40.33 -12.61 -17.01
N ILE A 187 39.31 -11.94 -16.47
CA ILE A 187 38.35 -12.52 -15.52
C ILE A 187 37.30 -13.36 -16.27
N ARG A 188 36.93 -12.93 -17.49
CA ARG A 188 35.83 -13.49 -18.28
C ARG A 188 35.92 -15.01 -18.45
N GLU A 189 37.06 -15.48 -18.94
CA GLU A 189 37.31 -16.91 -19.20
C GLU A 189 37.34 -17.73 -17.90
N LYS A 190 37.98 -17.17 -16.86
CA LYS A 190 38.13 -17.84 -15.56
C LYS A 190 36.79 -18.06 -14.86
N ILE A 191 35.85 -17.11 -14.97
CA ILE A 191 34.49 -17.28 -14.44
C ILE A 191 33.81 -18.45 -15.16
N GLY A 192 33.90 -18.51 -16.49
CA GLY A 192 33.31 -19.60 -17.27
C GLY A 192 33.80 -20.98 -16.82
N THR A 193 35.11 -21.12 -16.60
CA THR A 193 35.70 -22.37 -16.06
C THR A 193 35.16 -22.72 -14.68
N LEU A 194 35.22 -21.78 -13.73
CA LEU A 194 34.79 -22.00 -12.34
C LEU A 194 33.30 -22.36 -12.26
N VAL A 195 32.45 -21.70 -13.05
CA VAL A 195 31.01 -22.01 -13.10
C VAL A 195 30.77 -23.39 -13.72
N ALA A 196 31.53 -23.78 -14.74
CA ALA A 196 31.42 -25.11 -15.33
C ALA A 196 31.87 -26.22 -14.37
N GLU A 197 32.94 -25.99 -13.60
CA GLU A 197 33.41 -26.92 -12.56
C GLU A 197 32.37 -27.11 -11.44
N TRP A 198 31.72 -26.02 -11.02
CA TRP A 198 30.58 -26.07 -10.11
C TRP A 198 29.40 -26.85 -10.69
N GLN A 199 29.01 -26.57 -11.94
CA GLN A 199 27.90 -27.27 -12.61
C GLN A 199 28.19 -28.76 -12.83
N ALA A 200 29.45 -29.13 -12.99
CA ALA A 200 29.91 -30.53 -13.06
C ALA A 200 30.00 -31.21 -11.68
N GLY A 201 29.77 -30.49 -10.59
CA GLY A 201 29.80 -31.01 -9.22
C GLY A 201 31.22 -31.22 -8.66
N HIS A 202 32.24 -30.63 -9.28
CA HIS A 202 33.64 -30.74 -8.82
C HIS A 202 33.99 -29.77 -7.70
N GLU A 203 33.31 -28.62 -7.64
CA GLU A 203 33.44 -27.63 -6.56
C GLU A 203 32.08 -27.28 -5.95
N SER A 204 32.08 -26.83 -4.69
CA SER A 204 30.89 -26.27 -4.06
C SER A 204 30.62 -24.83 -4.50
N LEU A 205 29.35 -24.40 -4.47
CA LEU A 205 28.95 -23.03 -4.78
C LEU A 205 29.74 -21.98 -3.96
N ALA A 206 30.01 -22.27 -2.68
CA ALA A 206 30.73 -21.37 -1.79
C ALA A 206 32.23 -21.26 -2.12
N GLU A 207 32.83 -22.31 -2.69
CA GLU A 207 34.22 -22.30 -3.17
C GLU A 207 34.32 -21.51 -4.47
N THR A 208 33.46 -21.84 -5.44
CA THR A 208 33.36 -21.16 -6.73
C THR A 208 33.06 -19.67 -6.57
N GLY A 209 32.08 -19.31 -5.74
CA GLY A 209 31.76 -17.92 -5.42
C GLY A 209 32.96 -17.17 -4.80
N ARG A 210 33.65 -17.78 -3.82
CA ARG A 210 34.88 -17.19 -3.25
C ARG A 210 36.00 -17.05 -4.27
N ALA A 211 36.17 -18.03 -5.15
CA ALA A 211 37.19 -18.00 -6.20
C ALA A 211 36.92 -16.84 -7.16
N VAL A 212 35.68 -16.72 -7.66
CA VAL A 212 35.27 -15.62 -8.54
C VAL A 212 35.43 -14.25 -7.85
N ARG A 213 34.92 -14.09 -6.62
CA ARG A 213 35.07 -12.82 -5.89
C ARG A 213 36.54 -12.42 -5.70
N ARG A 214 37.43 -13.38 -5.43
CA ARG A 214 38.88 -13.11 -5.33
C ARG A 214 39.49 -12.62 -6.65
N LEU A 215 38.98 -13.04 -7.80
CA LEU A 215 39.43 -12.51 -9.10
C LEU A 215 39.13 -11.01 -9.21
N PHE A 216 37.93 -10.58 -8.83
CA PHE A 216 37.58 -9.15 -8.82
C PHE A 216 38.41 -8.36 -7.80
N LEU A 217 38.58 -8.87 -6.58
CA LEU A 217 39.31 -8.17 -5.52
C LEU A 217 40.81 -8.03 -5.80
N ARG A 218 41.42 -8.97 -6.52
CA ARG A 218 42.84 -8.92 -6.94
C ARG A 218 43.06 -8.16 -8.25
N GLY A 219 41.99 -7.84 -8.97
CA GLY A 219 42.07 -7.14 -10.24
C GLY A 219 42.61 -5.72 -10.09
N SER A 220 43.34 -5.27 -11.10
CA SER A 220 43.83 -3.90 -11.22
C SER A 220 42.87 -3.08 -12.07
N TRP A 221 42.62 -1.83 -11.67
CA TRP A 221 41.81 -0.93 -12.48
C TRP A 221 42.55 -0.55 -13.77
N PRO A 222 41.90 -0.61 -14.94
CA PRO A 222 42.40 0.02 -16.15
C PRO A 222 42.65 1.52 -15.90
N ALA A 223 43.74 2.07 -16.43
CA ALA A 223 44.14 3.46 -16.19
C ALA A 223 43.04 4.46 -16.55
N ASP A 224 42.38 4.26 -17.70
CA ASP A 224 41.30 5.12 -18.18
C ASP A 224 40.07 5.06 -17.27
N ALA A 225 39.70 3.86 -16.80
CA ALA A 225 38.55 3.68 -15.90
C ALA A 225 38.82 4.28 -14.51
N ALA A 226 40.02 4.05 -13.97
CA ALA A 226 40.44 4.68 -12.71
C ALA A 226 40.40 6.21 -12.82
N ALA A 227 41.01 6.77 -13.88
CA ALA A 227 41.05 8.20 -14.11
C ALA A 227 39.65 8.80 -14.30
N ALA A 228 38.75 8.11 -15.00
CA ALA A 228 37.37 8.56 -15.17
C ALA A 228 36.62 8.63 -13.83
N ILE A 229 36.75 7.60 -12.99
CA ILE A 229 36.10 7.55 -11.67
C ILE A 229 36.67 8.61 -10.73
N THR A 230 38.00 8.74 -10.64
CA THR A 230 38.63 9.73 -9.75
C THR A 230 38.35 11.16 -10.21
N THR A 231 38.39 11.43 -11.52
CA THR A 231 38.02 12.75 -12.08
C THR A 231 36.57 13.11 -11.76
N ALA A 232 35.64 12.17 -11.88
CA ALA A 232 34.23 12.41 -11.53
C ALA A 232 34.06 12.67 -10.02
N TYR A 233 34.77 11.93 -9.17
CA TYR A 233 34.77 12.13 -7.72
C TYR A 233 35.37 13.48 -7.29
N GLN A 234 36.47 13.91 -7.92
CA GLN A 234 37.06 15.23 -7.70
C GLN A 234 36.10 16.34 -8.10
N LYS A 235 35.42 16.21 -9.25
CA LYS A 235 34.38 17.15 -9.70
C LYS A 235 33.21 17.22 -8.71
N LEU A 236 32.76 16.07 -8.20
CA LEU A 236 31.69 16.02 -7.18
C LEU A 236 32.12 16.70 -5.88
N SER A 237 33.36 16.46 -5.43
CA SER A 237 33.94 17.10 -4.25
C SER A 237 34.04 18.62 -4.44
N ALA A 238 34.53 19.08 -5.59
CA ALA A 238 34.62 20.49 -5.93
C ALA A 238 33.23 21.17 -5.99
N LYS A 239 32.21 20.52 -6.57
CA LYS A 239 30.84 21.06 -6.65
C LYS A 239 30.20 21.26 -5.28
N THR A 240 30.58 20.45 -4.29
CA THR A 240 30.08 20.54 -2.91
C THR A 240 30.95 21.41 -2.00
N GLY A 241 32.13 21.83 -2.46
CA GLY A 241 33.09 22.61 -1.65
C GLY A 241 33.73 21.82 -0.51
N ILE A 242 33.61 20.49 -0.49
CA ILE A 242 34.13 19.61 0.56
C ILE A 242 35.26 18.77 -0.01
N GLU A 243 36.47 18.95 0.51
CA GLU A 243 37.61 18.10 0.19
C GLU A 243 37.36 16.68 0.71
N ASN A 244 37.65 15.67 -0.11
CA ASN A 244 37.40 14.26 0.20
C ASN A 244 35.97 13.97 0.66
N LEU A 245 35.00 14.47 -0.12
CA LEU A 245 33.57 14.27 0.13
C LEU A 245 33.23 12.82 0.46
N ARG A 246 32.46 12.62 1.52
CA ARG A 246 31.95 11.29 1.86
C ARG A 246 30.86 10.89 0.87
N VAL A 247 30.98 9.69 0.31
CA VAL A 247 30.05 9.12 -0.68
C VAL A 247 29.53 7.75 -0.25
N ALA A 248 28.32 7.44 -0.69
CA ALA A 248 27.77 6.09 -0.73
C ALA A 248 28.07 5.48 -2.11
N VAL A 249 28.58 4.26 -2.10
CA VAL A 249 28.93 3.49 -3.30
C VAL A 249 27.95 2.31 -3.37
N ARG A 250 27.03 2.37 -4.33
CA ARG A 250 25.91 1.42 -4.45
C ARG A 250 25.99 0.64 -5.75
N SER A 251 25.66 -0.62 -5.68
CA SER A 251 25.52 -1.53 -6.81
C SER A 251 24.18 -1.30 -7.54
N SER A 252 24.22 -1.32 -8.87
CA SER A 252 23.03 -1.27 -9.73
C SER A 252 23.22 -2.22 -10.92
N ALA A 253 22.50 -3.34 -10.92
CA ALA A 253 22.63 -4.33 -12.00
C ALA A 253 21.69 -4.03 -13.18
N THR A 254 22.10 -4.41 -14.39
CA THR A 254 21.31 -4.21 -15.62
C THR A 254 20.04 -5.06 -15.71
N ALA A 255 19.91 -6.07 -14.84
CA ALA A 255 18.78 -6.99 -14.78
C ALA A 255 18.03 -6.94 -13.42
N GLU A 256 18.33 -5.94 -12.58
CA GLU A 256 17.84 -5.84 -11.20
C GLU A 256 16.33 -5.59 -11.08
N ASP A 257 15.74 -4.96 -12.11
CA ASP A 257 14.33 -4.50 -12.12
C ASP A 257 13.47 -5.28 -13.13
N LEU A 258 13.86 -6.51 -13.52
CA LEU A 258 13.03 -7.32 -14.41
C LEU A 258 11.72 -7.71 -13.69
N PRO A 259 10.57 -7.73 -14.39
CA PRO A 259 9.25 -8.03 -13.79
C PRO A 259 9.19 -9.35 -13.01
N ASP A 260 10.04 -10.33 -13.32
CA ASP A 260 10.10 -11.62 -12.63
C ASP A 260 11.31 -11.76 -11.69
N ALA A 261 12.12 -10.71 -11.52
CA ALA A 261 13.36 -10.77 -10.76
C ALA A 261 13.58 -9.57 -9.82
N SER A 262 13.14 -9.71 -8.56
CA SER A 262 13.53 -8.83 -7.46
C SER A 262 14.86 -9.33 -6.86
N PHE A 263 15.94 -8.55 -7.03
CA PHE A 263 17.25 -8.81 -6.40
C PHE A 263 17.37 -8.08 -5.04
N ALA A 264 16.26 -7.80 -4.36
CA ALA A 264 16.26 -7.00 -3.13
C ALA A 264 17.27 -7.52 -2.09
N GLY A 265 18.18 -6.62 -1.66
CA GLY A 265 19.21 -6.91 -0.67
C GLY A 265 20.29 -7.92 -1.10
N GLN A 266 20.43 -8.26 -2.39
CA GLN A 266 21.44 -9.23 -2.87
C GLN A 266 22.83 -8.63 -3.10
N LEU A 267 22.87 -7.35 -3.45
CA LEU A 267 24.10 -6.66 -3.84
C LEU A 267 24.55 -5.69 -2.74
N GLU A 268 25.86 -5.57 -2.57
CA GLU A 268 26.43 -4.82 -1.46
C GLU A 268 26.42 -3.31 -1.75
N SER A 269 26.14 -2.54 -0.70
CA SER A 269 26.30 -1.08 -0.66
C SER A 269 27.34 -0.71 0.39
N TYR A 270 28.16 0.29 0.07
CA TYR A 270 29.25 0.75 0.92
C TYR A 270 29.04 2.21 1.28
N LEU A 271 28.85 2.47 2.57
CA LEU A 271 28.59 3.82 3.10
C LEU A 271 29.88 4.44 3.67
N ASN A 272 29.87 5.78 3.83
CA ASN A 272 30.96 6.54 4.45
C ASN A 272 32.34 6.36 3.78
N ILE A 273 32.37 6.27 2.45
CA ILE A 273 33.62 6.17 1.69
C ILE A 273 34.18 7.57 1.43
N SER A 274 35.47 7.77 1.68
CA SER A 274 36.13 9.07 1.50
C SER A 274 37.57 8.86 1.04
N GLY A 275 37.93 9.58 -0.02
CA GLY A 275 39.22 9.50 -0.70
C GLY A 275 39.23 8.53 -1.88
N GLU A 276 40.03 8.86 -2.89
CA GLU A 276 40.06 8.17 -4.19
C GLU A 276 40.43 6.68 -4.09
N GLY A 277 41.45 6.34 -3.30
CA GLY A 277 41.89 4.95 -3.15
C GLY A 277 40.81 4.07 -2.52
N LYS A 278 40.09 4.58 -1.50
CA LYS A 278 38.98 3.86 -0.87
C LYS A 278 37.76 3.78 -1.77
N LEU A 279 37.51 4.79 -2.61
CA LEU A 279 36.45 4.77 -3.62
C LEU A 279 36.69 3.66 -4.65
N LEU A 280 37.88 3.61 -5.24
CA LEU A 280 38.24 2.57 -6.20
C LEU A 280 38.15 1.17 -5.59
N ASP A 281 38.52 1.02 -4.32
CA ASP A 281 38.36 -0.24 -3.60
C ASP A 281 36.89 -0.63 -3.41
N ALA A 282 36.06 0.31 -2.94
CA ALA A 282 34.61 0.09 -2.79
C ALA A 282 33.95 -0.29 -4.13
N CYS A 283 34.32 0.37 -5.23
CA CYS A 283 33.83 0.01 -6.57
C CYS A 283 34.20 -1.43 -6.97
N ARG A 284 35.43 -1.90 -6.67
CA ARG A 284 35.81 -3.31 -6.91
C ARG A 284 34.99 -4.28 -6.09
N ARG A 285 34.74 -3.94 -4.83
CA ARG A 285 33.92 -4.75 -3.94
C ARG A 285 32.47 -4.83 -4.43
N CYS A 286 31.92 -3.73 -4.95
CA CYS A 286 30.63 -3.77 -5.64
C CYS A 286 30.66 -4.75 -6.83
N TYR A 287 31.66 -4.68 -7.71
CA TYR A 287 31.78 -5.63 -8.83
C TYR A 287 31.87 -7.10 -8.36
N ALA A 288 32.60 -7.36 -7.27
CA ALA A 288 32.67 -8.69 -6.66
C ALA A 288 31.31 -9.15 -6.10
N SER A 289 30.48 -8.23 -5.58
CA SER A 289 29.17 -8.56 -5.01
C SER A 289 28.19 -9.16 -6.04
N LEU A 290 28.41 -8.96 -7.35
CA LEU A 290 27.61 -9.63 -8.38
C LEU A 290 27.76 -11.17 -8.33
N PHE A 291 28.85 -11.66 -7.74
CA PHE A 291 29.16 -13.09 -7.61
C PHE A 291 29.17 -13.53 -6.15
N THR A 292 28.29 -12.97 -5.30
CA THR A 292 27.93 -13.63 -4.04
C THR A 292 27.30 -14.98 -4.32
N ASP A 293 27.41 -15.89 -3.35
CA ASP A 293 26.88 -17.26 -3.48
C ASP A 293 25.37 -17.21 -3.79
N ARG A 294 24.66 -16.26 -3.14
CA ARG A 294 23.26 -15.91 -3.39
C ARG A 294 23.00 -15.46 -4.83
N ALA A 295 23.76 -14.49 -5.35
CA ALA A 295 23.55 -13.96 -6.70
C ALA A 295 23.83 -15.01 -7.80
N ILE A 296 24.77 -15.94 -7.57
CA ILE A 296 25.04 -17.06 -8.47
C ILE A 296 23.87 -18.06 -8.45
N SER A 297 23.44 -18.51 -7.26
CA SER A 297 22.31 -19.45 -7.12
C SER A 297 21.01 -18.90 -7.72
N TYR A 298 20.73 -17.61 -7.50
CA TYR A 298 19.56 -16.93 -8.03
C TYR A 298 19.52 -16.94 -9.57
N ARG A 299 20.63 -16.55 -10.22
CA ARG A 299 20.74 -16.54 -11.68
C ARG A 299 20.57 -17.93 -12.27
N GLN A 300 21.16 -18.94 -11.63
CA GLN A 300 21.00 -20.34 -12.05
C GLN A 300 19.53 -20.78 -11.98
N THR A 301 18.83 -20.47 -10.88
CA THR A 301 17.42 -20.84 -10.68
C THR A 301 16.50 -20.18 -11.70
N LYS A 302 16.80 -18.94 -12.10
CA LYS A 302 16.05 -18.19 -13.11
C LYS A 302 16.48 -18.49 -14.55
N GLY A 303 17.53 -19.30 -14.75
CA GLY A 303 18.06 -19.62 -16.07
C GLY A 303 18.77 -18.45 -16.77
N PHE A 304 19.24 -17.44 -16.01
CA PHE A 304 20.03 -16.34 -16.57
C PHE A 304 21.48 -16.77 -16.79
N ASP A 305 22.04 -16.42 -17.94
CA ASP A 305 23.47 -16.56 -18.18
C ASP A 305 24.26 -15.64 -17.23
N HIS A 306 25.17 -16.22 -16.46
CA HIS A 306 26.04 -15.51 -15.52
C HIS A 306 26.88 -14.42 -16.19
N MET A 307 27.10 -14.54 -17.50
CA MET A 307 27.88 -13.61 -18.33
C MET A 307 27.04 -12.57 -19.09
N SER A 308 25.71 -12.59 -18.95
CA SER A 308 24.82 -11.65 -19.63
C SER A 308 24.53 -10.37 -18.84
N ILE A 309 24.96 -10.31 -17.58
CA ILE A 309 24.62 -9.23 -16.63
C ILE A 309 25.85 -8.38 -16.33
N ALA A 310 25.72 -7.08 -16.49
CA ALA A 310 26.73 -6.11 -16.08
C ALA A 310 26.31 -5.42 -14.78
N LEU A 311 27.30 -4.94 -14.02
CA LEU A 311 27.06 -4.13 -12.83
C LEU A 311 27.56 -2.71 -13.03
N SER A 312 26.68 -1.74 -12.84
CA SER A 312 27.02 -0.34 -12.67
C SER A 312 27.19 0.00 -11.20
N VAL A 313 28.05 0.97 -10.90
CA VAL A 313 28.27 1.48 -9.55
C VAL A 313 27.83 2.94 -9.49
N GLY A 314 26.81 3.22 -8.68
CA GLY A 314 26.38 4.57 -8.34
C GLY A 314 27.20 5.13 -7.19
N VAL A 315 27.87 6.25 -7.41
CA VAL A 315 28.63 7.00 -6.41
C VAL A 315 27.85 8.28 -6.10
N GLN A 316 27.24 8.32 -4.92
CA GLN A 316 26.33 9.38 -4.51
C GLN A 316 26.84 10.10 -3.26
N ARG A 317 26.66 11.42 -3.18
CA ARG A 317 26.94 12.19 -1.95
C ARG A 317 26.23 11.56 -0.75
N MET A 318 26.95 11.35 0.35
CA MET A 318 26.38 10.84 1.59
C MET A 318 25.57 11.95 2.28
N VAL A 319 24.29 11.69 2.56
CA VAL A 319 23.42 12.57 3.36
C VAL A 319 23.68 12.31 4.83
N ARG A 320 23.83 13.35 5.67
CA ARG A 320 24.20 13.19 7.09
C ARG A 320 23.05 12.70 7.98
N SER A 321 22.32 11.68 7.55
CA SER A 321 21.27 11.05 8.36
C SER A 321 21.82 10.26 9.55
N ASP A 322 23.15 10.04 9.64
CA ASP A 322 23.81 9.58 10.86
C ASP A 322 23.54 10.49 12.07
N ALA A 323 23.33 11.79 11.83
CA ALA A 323 22.97 12.78 12.82
C ALA A 323 21.48 13.18 12.77
N GLY A 324 20.70 12.50 11.93
CA GLY A 324 19.28 12.77 11.69
C GLY A 324 18.50 11.46 11.58
N GLY A 325 17.59 11.39 10.62
CA GLY A 325 16.74 10.23 10.39
C GLY A 325 16.73 9.80 8.93
N SER A 326 16.33 8.57 8.69
CA SER A 326 16.11 8.06 7.34
C SER A 326 15.04 6.98 7.36
N GLY A 327 14.63 6.55 6.18
CA GLY A 327 13.84 5.34 6.06
C GLY A 327 13.28 5.11 4.68
N VAL A 328 12.13 4.43 4.67
CA VAL A 328 11.49 3.94 3.46
C VAL A 328 10.06 4.44 3.42
N MET A 329 9.52 4.65 2.23
CA MET A 329 8.13 5.04 2.04
C MET A 329 7.55 4.40 0.79
N PHE A 330 6.27 4.09 0.86
CA PHE A 330 5.50 3.46 -0.21
C PHE A 330 4.35 4.38 -0.58
N SER A 331 4.09 4.53 -1.88
CA SER A 331 2.91 5.24 -2.35
C SER A 331 1.64 4.37 -2.27
N VAL A 332 1.61 3.31 -1.46
CA VAL A 332 0.46 2.43 -1.30
C VAL A 332 0.54 1.78 0.07
N ASP A 333 -0.60 1.39 0.64
CA ASP A 333 -0.59 0.46 1.77
C ASP A 333 -0.02 -0.90 1.33
N THR A 334 1.12 -1.30 1.86
CA THR A 334 1.80 -2.53 1.42
C THR A 334 1.04 -3.81 1.77
N GLU A 335 -0.02 -3.73 2.58
CA GLU A 335 -0.75 -4.87 3.13
C GLU A 335 -2.06 -5.08 2.39
N SER A 336 -2.94 -4.09 2.43
CA SER A 336 -4.24 -4.14 1.75
C SER A 336 -4.17 -3.72 0.28
N GLY A 337 -3.05 -3.13 -0.16
CA GLY A 337 -2.92 -2.52 -1.48
C GLY A 337 -3.76 -1.25 -1.62
N PHE A 338 -4.18 -0.62 -0.52
CA PHE A 338 -4.96 0.61 -0.54
C PHE A 338 -4.15 1.75 -1.14
N ASP A 339 -4.55 2.18 -2.34
CA ASP A 339 -3.81 3.09 -3.21
C ASP A 339 -3.99 4.57 -2.87
N LYS A 340 -4.81 4.90 -1.87
CA LYS A 340 -5.09 6.28 -1.46
C LYS A 340 -4.23 6.76 -0.29
N ILE A 341 -3.25 5.99 0.17
CA ILE A 341 -2.35 6.39 1.25
C ILE A 341 -0.87 6.36 0.85
N VAL A 342 -0.07 7.19 1.49
CA VAL A 342 1.39 7.05 1.55
C VAL A 342 1.75 6.47 2.92
N LEU A 343 2.51 5.38 2.92
CA LEU A 343 3.07 4.76 4.13
C LEU A 343 4.53 5.19 4.27
N ILE A 344 4.93 5.76 5.41
CA ILE A 344 6.30 6.22 5.68
C ILE A 344 6.81 5.55 6.94
N ASN A 345 7.97 4.89 6.85
CA ASN A 345 8.70 4.36 7.99
C ASN A 345 9.99 5.14 8.24
N ALA A 346 10.27 5.45 9.50
CA ALA A 346 11.39 6.28 9.90
C ALA A 346 12.14 5.74 11.13
N ALA A 347 13.47 5.78 11.09
CA ALA A 347 14.33 5.52 12.25
C ALA A 347 15.50 6.51 12.27
N TRP A 348 16.14 6.62 13.43
CA TRP A 348 17.33 7.43 13.61
C TRP A 348 18.55 6.79 12.94
N GLY A 349 19.45 7.61 12.40
CA GLY A 349 20.68 7.14 11.75
C GLY A 349 20.53 6.81 10.26
N LEU A 350 21.49 6.05 9.73
CA LEU A 350 21.51 5.60 8.33
C LEU A 350 20.45 4.51 8.08
N GLY A 351 19.87 4.49 6.88
CA GLY A 351 18.64 3.74 6.56
C GLY A 351 18.80 2.22 6.47
N GLU A 352 20.04 1.73 6.46
CA GLU A 352 20.37 0.31 6.32
C GLU A 352 19.64 -0.57 7.34
N ASN A 353 19.52 -0.12 8.60
CA ASN A 353 18.82 -0.89 9.63
C ASN A 353 17.32 -1.07 9.35
N ILE A 354 16.66 -0.10 8.71
CA ILE A 354 15.24 -0.18 8.39
C ILE A 354 15.03 -1.11 7.19
N VAL A 355 15.86 -0.96 6.16
CA VAL A 355 15.82 -1.82 4.96
C VAL A 355 16.08 -3.28 5.32
N GLN A 356 16.98 -3.54 6.27
CA GLN A 356 17.26 -4.88 6.78
C GLN A 356 16.24 -5.37 7.83
N GLY A 357 15.36 -4.51 8.33
CA GLY A 357 14.38 -4.87 9.37
C GLY A 357 14.97 -5.12 10.76
N THR A 358 16.18 -4.62 11.04
CA THR A 358 16.87 -4.80 12.34
C THR A 358 16.40 -3.81 13.41
N VAL A 359 15.60 -2.82 13.03
CA VAL A 359 15.00 -1.83 13.93
C VAL A 359 13.49 -1.75 13.70
N ASN A 360 12.74 -1.51 14.77
CA ASN A 360 11.31 -1.22 14.70
C ASN A 360 11.10 0.31 14.53
N PRO A 361 10.72 0.78 13.33
CA PRO A 361 10.67 2.20 13.01
C PRO A 361 9.39 2.88 13.51
N ASP A 362 9.40 4.22 13.53
CA ASP A 362 8.15 4.98 13.50
C ASP A 362 7.43 4.74 12.17
N GLU A 363 6.11 4.73 12.20
CA GLU A 363 5.24 4.49 11.05
C GLU A 363 4.20 5.62 10.96
N TYR A 364 4.07 6.19 9.77
CA TYR A 364 3.14 7.27 9.47
C TYR A 364 2.30 6.91 8.23
N GLN A 365 1.03 7.29 8.24
CA GLN A 365 0.17 7.18 7.07
C GLN A 365 -0.43 8.53 6.73
N VAL A 366 -0.43 8.87 5.44
CA VAL A 366 -0.97 10.14 4.93
C VAL A 366 -1.98 9.85 3.83
N PHE A 367 -3.16 10.47 3.91
CA PHE A 367 -4.23 10.28 2.94
C PHE A 367 -4.02 11.20 1.72
N LYS A 368 -3.71 10.60 0.56
CA LYS A 368 -3.34 11.32 -0.66
C LYS A 368 -4.42 12.28 -1.18
N PRO A 369 -5.72 11.93 -1.23
CA PRO A 369 -6.72 12.78 -1.86
C PRO A 369 -6.88 14.17 -1.23
N LEU A 370 -6.52 14.32 0.05
CA LEU A 370 -6.60 15.58 0.78
C LEU A 370 -5.25 16.32 0.87
N LEU A 371 -4.17 15.70 0.40
CA LEU A 371 -2.81 16.27 0.49
C LEU A 371 -2.61 17.51 -0.41
N GLY A 372 -3.45 17.68 -1.43
CA GLY A 372 -3.38 18.82 -2.34
C GLY A 372 -3.82 20.16 -1.71
N ASP A 373 -4.49 20.13 -0.57
CA ASP A 373 -4.91 21.32 0.16
C ASP A 373 -3.90 21.63 1.28
N ALA A 374 -3.15 22.72 1.10
CA ALA A 374 -2.11 23.14 2.05
C ALA A 374 -2.66 23.62 3.41
N SER A 375 -3.97 23.83 3.55
CA SER A 375 -4.61 24.15 4.82
C SER A 375 -4.88 22.91 5.69
N LEU A 376 -4.78 21.72 5.11
CA LEU A 376 -5.08 20.45 5.77
C LEU A 376 -3.80 19.71 6.19
N VAL A 377 -3.94 18.88 7.21
CA VAL A 377 -2.92 17.94 7.69
C VAL A 377 -3.50 16.52 7.65
N PRO A 378 -3.57 15.88 6.47
CA PRO A 378 -4.23 14.57 6.29
C PRO A 378 -3.35 13.39 6.76
N ILE A 379 -2.67 13.54 7.91
CA ILE A 379 -1.94 12.46 8.56
C ILE A 379 -2.97 11.64 9.35
N ILE A 380 -3.21 10.40 8.91
CA ILE A 380 -4.27 9.54 9.46
C ILE A 380 -3.76 8.55 10.49
N GLN A 381 -2.44 8.32 10.57
CA GLN A 381 -1.82 7.47 11.58
C GLN A 381 -0.42 7.95 11.93
N LYS A 382 -0.10 7.92 13.23
CA LYS A 382 1.27 8.07 13.76
C LYS A 382 1.53 7.00 14.83
N LYS A 383 2.39 6.04 14.51
CA LYS A 383 2.79 4.95 15.41
C LYS A 383 4.27 5.08 15.74
N ARG A 384 4.60 5.09 17.02
CA ARG A 384 5.98 5.22 17.48
C ARG A 384 6.64 3.85 17.59
N GLY A 385 7.76 3.65 16.91
CA GLY A 385 8.62 2.48 17.04
C GLY A 385 9.57 2.58 18.23
N ASP A 386 10.09 1.44 18.69
CA ASP A 386 11.04 1.39 19.81
C ASP A 386 12.39 2.05 19.48
N LYS A 387 12.75 2.08 18.18
CA LYS A 387 13.98 2.61 17.60
C LYS A 387 15.22 2.25 18.43
N ALA A 388 15.35 1.00 18.86
CA ALA A 388 16.34 0.59 19.87
C ALA A 388 17.80 0.84 19.49
N ILE A 389 18.13 0.72 18.20
CA ILE A 389 19.48 0.93 17.65
C ILE A 389 19.44 1.92 16.48
N LYS A 390 20.57 2.59 16.24
CA LYS A 390 20.79 3.44 15.06
C LYS A 390 22.17 3.22 14.47
N MET A 391 22.29 3.35 13.16
CA MET A 391 23.57 3.26 12.45
C MET A 391 24.18 4.65 12.28
N ILE A 392 25.44 4.80 12.66
CA ILE A 392 26.20 6.04 12.55
C ILE A 392 27.49 5.84 11.75
N LEU A 393 28.16 6.94 11.40
CA LEU A 393 29.47 6.89 10.76
C LEU A 393 30.53 6.40 11.76
N GLY A 394 31.26 5.36 11.37
CA GLY A 394 32.33 4.81 12.20
C GLY A 394 33.56 5.72 12.26
N ARG A 395 34.31 5.61 13.37
CA ARG A 395 35.60 6.30 13.58
C ARG A 395 36.64 5.29 14.11
N GLY A 396 37.90 5.46 13.72
CA GLY A 396 39.03 4.68 14.25
C GLY A 396 39.02 3.21 13.83
N HIS A 397 39.05 2.30 14.82
CA HIS A 397 39.05 0.84 14.61
C HIS A 397 37.70 0.26 14.21
N HIS A 398 36.62 1.04 14.32
CA HIS A 398 35.32 0.64 13.80
C HIS A 398 35.31 0.77 12.27
N GLY A 399 34.62 -0.15 11.60
CA GLY A 399 34.41 -0.09 10.15
C GLY A 399 33.78 1.23 9.69
N PRO A 400 33.52 1.41 8.38
CA PRO A 400 32.99 2.67 7.85
C PRO A 400 31.68 3.11 8.52
N THR A 401 30.88 2.18 9.02
CA THR A 401 29.68 2.43 9.83
C THR A 401 29.69 1.56 11.09
N CYS A 402 28.94 1.96 12.11
CA CYS A 402 28.68 1.12 13.28
C CYS A 402 27.28 1.34 13.85
N ASN A 403 26.72 0.29 14.44
CA ASN A 403 25.46 0.37 15.18
C ASN A 403 25.73 0.78 16.63
N VAL A 404 24.92 1.71 17.13
CA VAL A 404 24.95 2.16 18.52
C VAL A 404 23.53 2.13 19.11
N PRO A 405 23.38 1.94 20.44
CA PRO A 405 22.10 2.11 21.10
C PRO A 405 21.57 3.52 20.92
N THR A 406 20.28 3.65 20.59
CA THR A 406 19.59 4.94 20.49
C THR A 406 19.33 5.48 21.90
N SER A 407 19.48 6.79 22.10
CA SER A 407 19.27 7.41 23.40
C SER A 407 17.80 7.33 23.84
N LYS A 408 17.53 7.38 25.16
CA LYS A 408 16.15 7.35 25.68
C LYS A 408 15.28 8.49 25.13
N ALA A 409 15.86 9.68 24.94
CA ALA A 409 15.16 10.84 24.39
C ALA A 409 14.74 10.61 22.93
N GLU A 410 15.68 10.13 22.09
CA GLU A 410 15.42 9.80 20.69
C GLU A 410 14.37 8.67 20.53
N ARG A 411 14.41 7.65 21.40
CA ARG A 411 13.40 6.57 21.38
C ARG A 411 12.00 7.07 21.73
N ALA A 412 11.91 8.07 22.61
CA ALA A 412 10.64 8.67 23.03
C ALA A 412 10.08 9.66 21.99
N ALA A 413 10.93 10.22 21.11
CA ALA A 413 10.55 11.15 20.06
C ALA A 413 10.12 10.45 18.76
N TYR A 414 9.36 11.17 17.95
CA TYR A 414 9.15 10.85 16.54
C TYR A 414 10.34 11.35 15.71
N VAL A 415 10.74 10.57 14.71
CA VAL A 415 11.87 10.92 13.82
C VAL A 415 11.53 12.10 12.91
N LEU A 416 10.28 12.15 12.45
CA LEU A 416 9.78 13.16 11.53
C LEU A 416 8.80 14.11 12.22
N SER A 417 8.86 15.38 11.82
CA SER A 417 7.81 16.36 12.09
C SER A 417 6.65 16.23 11.09
N ASP A 418 5.52 16.86 11.37
CA ASP A 418 4.35 16.84 10.48
C ASP A 418 4.68 17.43 9.11
N ASP A 419 5.46 18.51 9.07
CA ASP A 419 5.91 19.13 7.82
C ASP A 419 6.79 18.18 6.98
N ASP A 420 7.69 17.43 7.65
CA ASP A 420 8.51 16.42 6.97
C ASP A 420 7.63 15.30 6.37
N ILE A 421 6.63 14.86 7.13
CA ILE A 421 5.69 13.79 6.72
C ILE A 421 4.89 14.24 5.49
N LEU A 422 4.37 15.46 5.51
CA LEU A 422 3.60 16.02 4.38
C LEU A 422 4.49 16.24 3.14
N GLN A 423 5.71 16.75 3.33
CA GLN A 423 6.66 16.94 2.24
C GLN A 423 7.05 15.62 1.56
N LEU A 424 7.42 14.60 2.36
CA LEU A 424 7.73 13.26 1.84
C LEU A 424 6.53 12.64 1.12
N SER A 425 5.33 12.82 1.66
CA SER A 425 4.09 12.34 1.02
C SER A 425 3.81 13.05 -0.31
N GLY A 426 4.08 14.35 -0.39
CA GLY A 426 3.96 15.13 -1.61
C GLY A 426 4.94 14.66 -2.68
N TRP A 427 6.18 14.36 -2.28
CA TRP A 427 7.18 13.74 -3.15
C TRP A 427 6.75 12.34 -3.62
N ALA A 428 6.26 11.49 -2.72
CA ALA A 428 5.77 10.16 -3.06
C ALA A 428 4.66 10.19 -4.13
N CYS A 429 3.67 11.08 -3.97
CA CYS A 429 2.59 11.26 -4.96
C CYS A 429 3.09 11.79 -6.30
N THR A 430 4.10 12.67 -6.27
CA THR A 430 4.69 13.24 -7.49
C THR A 430 5.49 12.17 -8.26
N ILE A 431 6.27 11.36 -7.55
CA ILE A 431 7.04 10.25 -8.13
C ILE A 431 6.07 9.19 -8.68
N GLU A 432 5.06 8.77 -7.92
CA GLU A 432 4.04 7.81 -8.38
C GLU A 432 3.37 8.27 -9.68
N ARG A 433 2.96 9.54 -9.76
CA ARG A 433 2.33 10.10 -10.97
C ARG A 433 3.27 10.09 -12.16
N HIS A 434 4.56 10.36 -11.96
CA HIS A 434 5.57 10.35 -13.02
C HIS A 434 5.82 8.94 -13.56
N TYR A 435 5.89 7.94 -12.67
CA TYR A 435 6.17 6.56 -13.06
C TYR A 435 4.93 5.80 -13.53
N GLY A 436 3.74 6.25 -13.16
CA GLY A 436 2.45 5.66 -13.54
C GLY A 436 2.10 4.37 -12.77
N CYS A 437 2.79 4.09 -11.67
CA CYS A 437 2.60 2.91 -10.84
C CYS A 437 2.93 3.22 -9.38
N ALA A 438 2.48 2.35 -8.45
CA ALA A 438 2.90 2.44 -7.05
C ALA A 438 4.43 2.32 -6.93
N MET A 439 5.01 3.05 -5.97
CA MET A 439 6.46 3.22 -5.82
C MET A 439 6.93 2.85 -4.41
N ASP A 440 8.10 2.22 -4.35
CA ASP A 440 8.94 1.97 -3.17
C ASP A 440 10.12 2.94 -3.22
N MET A 441 10.28 3.76 -2.18
CA MET A 441 11.23 4.88 -2.14
C MET A 441 12.02 4.89 -0.83
N GLU A 442 13.31 5.14 -0.92
CA GLU A 442 14.17 5.39 0.23
C GLU A 442 14.43 6.89 0.38
N TRP A 443 14.40 7.39 1.60
CA TRP A 443 14.64 8.80 1.91
C TRP A 443 15.61 8.97 3.09
N ALA A 444 16.26 10.13 3.14
CA ALA A 444 17.17 10.51 4.22
C ALA A 444 17.00 12.00 4.56
N LYS A 445 16.95 12.30 5.87
CA LYS A 445 16.98 13.66 6.41
C LYS A 445 18.39 13.98 6.88
N ASP A 446 18.99 15.03 6.33
CA ASP A 446 20.31 15.49 6.74
C ASP A 446 20.24 16.10 8.14
N GLY A 447 20.96 15.52 9.11
CA GLY A 447 20.96 16.01 10.50
C GLY A 447 21.68 17.34 10.71
N ILE A 448 22.40 17.85 9.70
CA ILE A 448 23.13 19.13 9.76
C ILE A 448 22.30 20.23 9.10
N THR A 449 21.76 19.99 7.90
CA THR A 449 20.98 21.01 7.17
C THR A 449 19.49 20.96 7.47
N GLY A 450 18.98 19.82 7.94
CA GLY A 450 17.54 19.57 8.12
C GLY A 450 16.80 19.20 6.83
N GLU A 451 17.49 19.20 5.68
CA GLU A 451 16.89 18.94 4.37
C GLU A 451 16.58 17.46 4.16
N LEU A 452 15.48 17.18 3.45
CA LEU A 452 15.09 15.84 3.03
C LEU A 452 15.66 15.51 1.65
N PHE A 453 15.93 14.24 1.41
CA PHE A 453 16.44 13.73 0.13
C PHE A 453 15.82 12.37 -0.19
N ILE A 454 15.48 12.13 -1.46
CA ILE A 454 15.22 10.80 -1.99
C ILE A 454 16.55 10.17 -2.38
N VAL A 455 16.86 9.00 -1.82
CA VAL A 455 18.13 8.31 -2.06
C VAL A 455 18.00 7.13 -3.00
N GLN A 456 16.81 6.55 -3.14
CA GLN A 456 16.44 5.52 -4.13
C GLN A 456 14.93 5.55 -4.40
N ALA A 457 14.51 5.10 -5.60
CA ALA A 457 13.10 4.88 -5.94
C ALA A 457 12.97 3.78 -7.00
N ARG A 458 11.95 2.92 -6.86
CA ARG A 458 11.61 1.86 -7.81
C ARG A 458 10.11 1.52 -7.77
N PRO A 459 9.55 0.90 -8.80
CA PRO A 459 8.17 0.39 -8.75
C PRO A 459 7.96 -0.61 -7.60
N GLU A 460 6.78 -0.57 -6.98
CA GLU A 460 6.30 -1.57 -6.02
C GLU A 460 5.87 -2.84 -6.78
N THR A 461 6.23 -4.03 -6.28
CA THR A 461 6.18 -5.29 -7.03
C THR A 461 5.09 -6.27 -6.59
N VAL A 462 4.46 -6.07 -5.43
CA VAL A 462 3.48 -7.01 -4.85
C VAL A 462 2.08 -6.71 -5.37
N HIS A 463 1.58 -5.48 -5.17
CA HIS A 463 0.21 -5.12 -5.51
C HIS A 463 0.04 -4.78 -6.98
N SER A 464 1.12 -4.40 -7.66
CA SER A 464 1.13 -4.19 -9.12
C SER A 464 0.84 -5.46 -9.94
N ARG A 465 0.90 -6.65 -9.31
CA ARG A 465 0.74 -7.96 -9.96
C ARG A 465 -0.56 -8.70 -9.63
N GLN A 466 -1.35 -8.25 -8.67
CA GLN A 466 -2.59 -8.95 -8.29
C GLN A 466 -3.73 -8.60 -9.25
N ASP A 467 -4.40 -9.63 -9.77
CA ASP A 467 -5.64 -9.46 -10.54
C ASP A 467 -6.69 -8.74 -9.66
N SER A 468 -6.95 -7.47 -10.00
CA SER A 468 -7.78 -6.51 -9.24
C SER A 468 -9.21 -6.97 -8.92
N ALA A 469 -9.70 -8.04 -9.54
CA ALA A 469 -11.09 -8.48 -9.52
C ALA A 469 -11.44 -9.46 -8.37
N ILE A 470 -10.45 -10.13 -7.77
CA ILE A 470 -10.72 -11.25 -6.84
C ILE A 470 -10.32 -10.86 -5.41
N LEU A 471 -11.29 -10.85 -4.49
CA LEU A 471 -11.07 -10.69 -3.06
C LEU A 471 -11.13 -12.05 -2.36
N LYS A 472 -10.08 -12.44 -1.63
CA LYS A 472 -10.06 -13.64 -0.80
C LYS A 472 -10.17 -13.26 0.68
N THR A 473 -11.02 -13.94 1.42
CA THR A 473 -11.15 -13.76 2.86
C THR A 473 -10.98 -15.09 3.58
N TYR A 474 -10.37 -15.04 4.76
CA TYR A 474 -10.06 -16.20 5.57
C TYR A 474 -10.72 -16.02 6.93
N ASN A 475 -11.43 -17.05 7.41
CA ASN A 475 -12.03 -17.06 8.73
C ASN A 475 -11.55 -18.29 9.51
N VAL A 476 -10.97 -18.02 10.68
CA VAL A 476 -10.40 -19.02 11.58
C VAL A 476 -11.42 -19.36 12.67
N GLN A 477 -11.95 -20.58 12.63
CA GLN A 477 -12.90 -21.09 13.61
C GLN A 477 -12.20 -21.93 14.67
N LYS A 478 -12.75 -21.96 15.90
CA LYS A 478 -12.19 -22.71 17.04
C LYS A 478 -10.73 -22.36 17.32
N LYS A 479 -10.49 -21.08 17.63
CA LYS A 479 -9.16 -20.57 17.96
C LYS A 479 -8.68 -21.18 19.28
N GLY A 480 -7.46 -21.70 19.29
CA GLY A 480 -6.77 -22.08 20.52
C GLY A 480 -6.27 -20.86 21.31
N ARG A 481 -5.50 -21.11 22.36
CA ARG A 481 -4.86 -20.05 23.14
C ARG A 481 -3.82 -19.34 22.29
N ALA A 482 -3.76 -18.01 22.34
CA ALA A 482 -2.71 -17.24 21.67
C ALA A 482 -1.35 -17.49 22.34
N LEU A 483 -0.40 -18.00 21.58
CA LEU A 483 0.97 -18.32 22.02
C LEU A 483 1.92 -17.13 21.79
N ALA A 484 1.79 -16.49 20.62
CA ALA A 484 2.56 -15.31 20.24
C ALA A 484 1.71 -14.37 19.41
N THR A 485 2.04 -13.09 19.46
CA THR A 485 1.41 -12.04 18.64
C THR A 485 2.49 -11.14 18.06
N GLY A 486 2.29 -10.69 16.83
CA GLY A 486 3.19 -9.76 16.16
C GLY A 486 2.45 -8.92 15.15
N LEU A 487 3.19 -8.26 14.27
CA LEU A 487 2.65 -7.55 13.13
C LEU A 487 2.23 -8.54 12.04
N SER A 488 1.02 -8.41 11.53
CA SER A 488 0.48 -9.24 10.46
C SER A 488 1.00 -8.81 9.08
N ILE A 489 1.48 -9.78 8.31
CA ILE A 489 1.90 -9.61 6.91
C ILE A 489 1.06 -10.54 6.02
N GLY A 490 0.35 -9.96 5.06
CA GLY A 490 -0.68 -10.65 4.28
C GLY A 490 -2.01 -10.72 5.03
N ASP A 491 -2.98 -11.46 4.49
CA ASP A 491 -4.35 -11.54 5.02
C ASP A 491 -4.87 -12.98 5.17
N ALA A 492 -3.98 -13.95 4.97
CA ALA A 492 -4.27 -15.37 5.00
C ALA A 492 -4.18 -15.97 6.41
N ALA A 493 -4.81 -17.12 6.60
CA ALA A 493 -4.60 -17.95 7.76
C ALA A 493 -4.22 -19.36 7.31
N VAL A 494 -3.29 -19.98 8.04
CA VAL A 494 -2.83 -21.35 7.77
C VAL A 494 -2.63 -22.09 9.10
N ALA A 495 -2.76 -23.41 9.07
CA ALA A 495 -2.40 -24.27 10.18
C ALA A 495 -1.34 -25.28 9.74
N GLY A 496 -0.44 -25.64 10.65
CA GLY A 496 0.64 -26.58 10.35
C GLY A 496 1.61 -26.77 11.51
N HIS A 497 2.61 -27.61 11.27
CA HIS A 497 3.68 -27.87 12.23
C HIS A 497 4.77 -26.80 12.13
N LEU A 498 5.26 -26.37 13.28
CA LEU A 498 6.38 -25.44 13.35
C LEU A 498 7.72 -26.12 13.06
N CYS A 499 8.60 -25.39 12.40
CA CYS A 499 10.00 -25.73 12.23
C CYS A 499 10.84 -24.52 12.64
N LEU A 500 11.39 -24.57 13.87
CA LEU A 500 12.29 -23.56 14.37
C LEU A 500 13.68 -23.79 13.79
N ILE A 501 14.19 -22.79 13.05
CA ILE A 501 15.54 -22.79 12.50
C ILE A 501 16.17 -21.46 12.94
N GLU A 502 17.30 -21.54 13.65
CA GLU A 502 17.98 -20.36 14.22
C GLU A 502 19.09 -19.82 13.30
N ASP A 503 19.78 -20.68 12.55
CA ASP A 503 20.88 -20.32 11.65
C ASP A 503 20.60 -20.85 10.22
N PRO A 504 20.84 -20.06 9.16
CA PRO A 504 20.73 -20.52 7.77
C PRO A 504 21.53 -21.78 7.43
N LYS A 505 22.57 -22.12 8.19
CA LYS A 505 23.32 -23.38 7.98
C LYS A 505 22.50 -24.62 8.24
N ASP A 506 21.41 -24.49 9.00
CA ASP A 506 20.53 -25.59 9.37
C ASP A 506 19.31 -25.72 8.44
N ILE A 507 19.31 -25.04 7.29
CA ILE A 507 18.23 -25.05 6.29
C ILE A 507 17.86 -26.46 5.81
N ASP A 508 18.83 -27.37 5.75
CA ASP A 508 18.60 -28.76 5.35
C ASP A 508 17.69 -29.53 6.31
N LYS A 509 17.51 -29.03 7.54
CA LYS A 509 16.61 -29.61 8.55
C LYS A 509 15.16 -29.16 8.37
N PHE A 510 14.89 -28.18 7.51
CA PHE A 510 13.54 -27.66 7.30
C PHE A 510 12.67 -28.65 6.52
N ILE A 511 11.44 -28.85 7.00
CA ILE A 511 10.45 -29.74 6.41
C ILE A 511 9.51 -28.93 5.50
N ASP A 512 9.33 -29.39 4.26
CA ASP A 512 8.43 -28.74 3.28
C ASP A 512 7.00 -28.68 3.81
N GLY A 513 6.36 -27.52 3.66
CA GLY A 513 4.99 -27.33 4.14
C GLY A 513 4.88 -26.95 5.62
N SER A 514 5.98 -26.85 6.36
CA SER A 514 5.99 -26.38 7.74
C SER A 514 5.95 -24.86 7.88
N ILE A 515 5.65 -24.39 9.09
CA ILE A 515 5.68 -22.98 9.48
C ILE A 515 7.08 -22.65 9.99
N LEU A 516 7.77 -21.73 9.34
CA LEU A 516 9.12 -21.32 9.72
C LEU A 516 9.07 -20.40 10.93
N VAL A 517 9.85 -20.70 11.98
CA VAL A 517 10.10 -19.79 13.12
C VAL A 517 11.58 -19.45 13.15
N THR A 518 11.92 -18.17 13.29
CA THR A 518 13.31 -17.71 13.44
C THR A 518 13.41 -16.35 14.11
N GLY A 519 14.60 -15.88 14.50
CA GLY A 519 14.78 -14.57 15.12
C GLY A 519 14.58 -13.42 14.13
N ALA A 520 15.24 -13.50 12.99
CA ALA A 520 15.08 -12.60 11.86
C ALA A 520 15.45 -13.35 10.58
N THR A 521 14.76 -13.04 9.47
CA THR A 521 15.17 -13.56 8.17
C THR A 521 16.06 -12.55 7.46
N ASP A 522 16.95 -13.09 6.68
CA ASP A 522 17.77 -12.35 5.73
C ASP A 522 17.68 -13.04 4.35
N PRO A 523 18.28 -12.44 3.32
CA PRO A 523 18.56 -13.03 2.04
C PRO A 523 18.75 -14.55 1.88
N ASP A 524 19.44 -15.20 2.82
CA ASP A 524 19.80 -16.62 2.77
C ASP A 524 18.63 -17.53 3.16
N TRP A 525 17.57 -16.97 3.76
CA TRP A 525 16.36 -17.71 4.16
C TRP A 525 15.36 -17.89 3.00
N VAL A 526 15.53 -17.18 1.88
CA VAL A 526 14.56 -17.20 0.76
C VAL A 526 14.26 -18.61 0.21
N PRO A 527 15.24 -19.54 0.05
CA PRO A 527 14.95 -20.89 -0.42
C PRO A 527 13.96 -21.64 0.49
N ILE A 528 14.07 -21.43 1.80
CA ILE A 528 13.21 -22.03 2.82
C ILE A 528 11.87 -21.33 2.90
N MET A 529 11.85 -20.00 2.82
CA MET A 529 10.62 -19.20 2.82
C MET A 529 9.67 -19.61 1.68
N LYS A 530 10.20 -20.04 0.52
CA LYS A 530 9.42 -20.60 -0.59
C LYS A 530 8.79 -21.96 -0.30
N ARG A 531 9.37 -22.71 0.63
CA ARG A 531 8.93 -24.05 1.05
C ARG A 531 7.99 -23.98 2.27
N ALA A 532 7.96 -22.85 2.96
CA ALA A 532 7.16 -22.61 4.16
C ALA A 532 5.72 -22.20 3.83
N VAL A 533 4.76 -22.60 4.67
CA VAL A 533 3.34 -22.18 4.55
C VAL A 533 3.00 -20.94 5.37
N ALA A 534 3.82 -20.62 6.37
CA ALA A 534 3.83 -19.35 7.09
C ALA A 534 5.21 -19.08 7.68
N ILE A 535 5.46 -17.82 8.05
CA ILE A 535 6.74 -17.37 8.63
C ILE A 535 6.48 -16.57 9.91
N ILE A 536 7.23 -16.85 10.97
CA ILE A 536 7.14 -16.15 12.25
C ILE A 536 8.54 -15.65 12.63
N THR A 537 8.67 -14.36 12.94
CA THR A 537 9.94 -13.77 13.39
C THR A 537 9.85 -12.97 14.68
N ASP A 538 10.92 -13.00 15.48
CA ASP A 538 11.05 -12.16 16.69
C ASP A 538 11.21 -10.69 16.35
N HIS A 539 11.98 -10.40 15.30
CA HIS A 539 12.30 -9.04 14.88
C HIS A 539 11.71 -8.73 13.50
N GLY A 540 11.51 -7.44 13.24
CA GLY A 540 11.04 -6.92 11.96
C GLY A 540 9.72 -6.15 12.04
N GLY A 541 9.60 -5.12 11.19
CA GLY A 541 8.35 -4.39 10.94
C GLY A 541 7.79 -4.67 9.54
N ARG A 542 6.85 -3.84 9.07
CA ARG A 542 6.21 -3.96 7.74
C ARG A 542 7.22 -3.99 6.58
N THR A 543 8.40 -3.42 6.79
CA THR A 543 9.45 -3.29 5.77
C THR A 543 10.65 -4.20 6.01
N SER A 544 10.54 -5.12 6.96
CA SER A 544 11.58 -6.12 7.17
C SER A 544 11.72 -7.06 5.98
N HIS A 545 12.88 -7.70 5.86
CA HIS A 545 13.11 -8.72 4.84
C HIS A 545 12.04 -9.82 4.88
N ALA A 546 11.70 -10.28 6.09
CA ALA A 546 10.64 -11.28 6.31
C ALA A 546 9.32 -10.79 5.68
N ALA A 547 8.90 -9.58 6.03
CA ALA A 547 7.66 -9.00 5.53
C ALA A 547 7.64 -8.84 4.01
N ILE A 548 8.71 -8.29 3.41
CA ILE A 548 8.78 -8.04 1.96
C ILE A 548 8.70 -9.36 1.19
N VAL A 549 9.55 -10.33 1.53
CA VAL A 549 9.61 -11.61 0.82
C VAL A 549 8.34 -12.43 1.03
N SER A 550 7.78 -12.44 2.24
CA SER A 550 6.48 -13.09 2.52
C SER A 550 5.37 -12.56 1.61
N ARG A 551 5.29 -11.25 1.41
CA ARG A 551 4.33 -10.65 0.47
C ARG A 551 4.58 -11.05 -0.98
N GLU A 552 5.83 -11.00 -1.44
CA GLU A 552 6.20 -11.42 -2.80
C GLU A 552 5.86 -12.89 -3.08
N LEU A 553 5.97 -13.75 -2.05
CA LEU A 553 5.66 -15.18 -2.14
C LEU A 553 4.18 -15.50 -1.88
N GLY A 554 3.38 -14.55 -1.38
CA GLY A 554 2.01 -14.78 -0.95
C GLY A 554 1.89 -15.68 0.28
N VAL A 555 2.92 -15.72 1.13
CA VAL A 555 2.97 -16.53 2.35
C VAL A 555 2.65 -15.65 3.56
N PRO A 556 1.64 -15.99 4.40
CA PRO A 556 1.33 -15.18 5.59
C PRO A 556 2.49 -15.18 6.58
N ALA A 557 2.73 -14.03 7.22
CA ALA A 557 3.77 -13.93 8.23
C ALA A 557 3.41 -13.06 9.43
N VAL A 558 3.94 -13.45 10.59
CA VAL A 558 3.81 -12.71 11.85
C VAL A 558 5.20 -12.27 12.28
N VAL A 559 5.51 -10.99 12.10
CA VAL A 559 6.86 -10.44 12.33
C VAL A 559 6.90 -9.56 13.58
N GLY A 560 8.07 -9.43 14.19
CA GLY A 560 8.22 -8.55 15.36
C GLY A 560 7.52 -9.06 16.61
N THR A 561 7.43 -10.38 16.80
CA THR A 561 6.79 -11.00 17.98
C THR A 561 7.57 -10.75 19.28
N GLY A 562 8.87 -10.45 19.16
CA GLY A 562 9.79 -10.19 20.27
C GLY A 562 10.27 -11.42 21.03
N ASN A 563 9.51 -12.53 21.02
CA ASN A 563 9.84 -13.72 21.80
C ASN A 563 9.32 -15.06 21.22
N ALA A 564 8.90 -15.12 19.95
CA ALA A 564 8.40 -16.36 19.35
C ALA A 564 9.44 -17.49 19.41
N THR A 565 10.73 -17.23 19.19
CA THR A 565 11.77 -18.28 19.26
C THR A 565 11.91 -18.91 20.65
N TYR A 566 11.51 -18.20 21.71
CA TYR A 566 11.55 -18.70 23.08
C TYR A 566 10.27 -19.44 23.48
N VAL A 567 9.13 -19.06 22.90
CA VAL A 567 7.80 -19.58 23.29
C VAL A 567 7.36 -20.75 22.40
N LEU A 568 7.81 -20.79 21.16
CA LEU A 568 7.41 -21.77 20.16
C LEU A 568 8.49 -22.85 19.98
N HIS A 569 8.05 -24.08 19.70
CA HIS A 569 8.95 -25.22 19.55
C HIS A 569 8.70 -25.98 18.24
N THR A 570 9.74 -26.61 17.68
CA THR A 570 9.62 -27.47 16.50
C THR A 570 8.63 -28.61 16.73
N ASP A 571 7.89 -28.98 15.67
CA ASP A 571 6.83 -29.99 15.62
C ASP A 571 5.53 -29.63 16.37
N GLN A 572 5.49 -28.48 17.04
CA GLN A 572 4.27 -27.96 17.65
C GLN A 572 3.26 -27.58 16.57
N GLU A 573 2.03 -28.06 16.73
CA GLU A 573 0.89 -27.68 15.89
C GLU A 573 0.39 -26.29 16.27
N VAL A 574 0.33 -25.40 15.28
CA VAL A 574 -0.20 -24.05 15.47
C VAL A 574 -1.04 -23.60 14.28
N THR A 575 -1.88 -22.60 14.55
CA THR A 575 -2.58 -21.84 13.53
C THR A 575 -2.03 -20.43 13.50
N VAL A 576 -1.54 -20.01 12.33
CA VAL A 576 -1.09 -18.64 12.07
C VAL A 576 -2.21 -17.89 11.38
N SER A 577 -2.68 -16.81 11.99
CA SER A 577 -3.76 -15.98 11.47
C SER A 577 -3.27 -14.56 11.20
N CYS A 578 -3.25 -14.17 9.93
CA CYS A 578 -3.09 -12.79 9.47
C CYS A 578 -4.43 -12.18 9.01
N ALA A 579 -5.54 -12.90 9.20
CA ALA A 579 -6.85 -12.49 8.71
C ALA A 579 -7.59 -11.52 9.64
N GLU A 580 -6.98 -11.14 10.77
CA GLU A 580 -7.66 -10.47 11.89
C GLU A 580 -7.28 -8.98 12.06
N GLY A 581 -6.63 -8.40 11.04
CA GLY A 581 -6.21 -7.00 11.01
C GLY A 581 -4.69 -6.86 11.09
N ASP A 582 -4.21 -5.75 11.66
CA ASP A 582 -2.77 -5.44 11.73
C ASP A 582 -1.98 -6.33 12.70
N VAL A 583 -2.65 -7.05 13.60
CA VAL A 583 -2.02 -7.96 14.56
C VAL A 583 -2.13 -9.37 14.03
N GLY A 584 -0.99 -10.01 13.84
CA GLY A 584 -0.89 -11.43 13.49
C GLY A 584 -0.91 -12.27 14.76
N PHE A 585 -1.66 -13.36 14.75
CA PHE A 585 -1.81 -14.27 15.88
C PHE A 585 -1.24 -15.64 15.55
N VAL A 586 -0.57 -16.24 16.54
CA VAL A 586 -0.16 -17.65 16.53
C VAL A 586 -0.96 -18.35 17.63
N TYR A 587 -1.93 -19.16 17.24
CA TYR A 587 -2.79 -19.92 18.14
C TYR A 587 -2.28 -21.36 18.33
N GLU A 588 -2.47 -21.89 19.52
CA GLU A 588 -2.21 -23.29 19.86
C GLU A 588 -3.16 -24.23 19.11
N GLY A 589 -2.60 -25.25 18.44
CA GLY A 589 -3.37 -26.27 17.72
C GLY A 589 -3.81 -25.89 16.30
N ILE A 590 -4.44 -26.86 15.63
CA ILE A 590 -4.97 -26.72 14.27
C ILE A 590 -6.42 -26.26 14.33
N SER A 591 -6.70 -25.06 13.84
CA SER A 591 -8.04 -24.49 13.70
C SER A 591 -8.64 -24.78 12.33
N ASP A 592 -9.98 -24.81 12.26
CA ASP A 592 -10.70 -24.94 11.00
C ASP A 592 -10.68 -23.60 10.25
N ILE A 593 -10.08 -23.55 9.06
CA ILE A 593 -9.94 -22.32 8.27
C ILE A 593 -10.83 -22.39 7.03
N THR A 594 -11.77 -21.46 6.93
CA THR A 594 -12.64 -21.32 5.75
C THR A 594 -12.14 -20.18 4.86
N THR A 595 -12.05 -20.43 3.56
CA THR A 595 -11.65 -19.42 2.56
C THR A 595 -12.83 -19.08 1.67
N THR A 596 -13.20 -17.80 1.60
CA THR A 596 -14.22 -17.31 0.67
C THR A 596 -13.53 -16.51 -0.43
N THR A 597 -13.82 -16.86 -1.69
CA THR A 597 -13.32 -16.10 -2.85
C THR A 597 -14.48 -15.38 -3.50
N VAL A 598 -14.31 -14.07 -3.67
CA VAL A 598 -15.31 -13.16 -4.20
C VAL A 598 -14.80 -12.58 -5.50
N ASP A 599 -15.55 -12.77 -6.57
CA ASP A 599 -15.40 -12.00 -7.81
C ASP A 599 -16.23 -10.72 -7.71
N LEU A 600 -15.55 -9.57 -7.80
CA LEU A 600 -16.17 -8.24 -7.74
C LEU A 600 -16.65 -7.75 -9.11
N THR A 601 -16.38 -8.48 -10.20
CA THR A 601 -16.78 -8.09 -11.55
C THR A 601 -18.27 -8.31 -11.78
N GLY A 602 -18.89 -7.39 -12.53
CA GLY A 602 -20.28 -7.55 -13.00
C GLY A 602 -21.38 -7.39 -11.94
N LEU A 603 -21.09 -6.83 -10.75
CA LEU A 603 -22.13 -6.52 -9.76
C LEU A 603 -23.04 -5.39 -10.29
N PRO A 604 -24.36 -5.61 -10.42
CA PRO A 604 -25.27 -4.60 -10.95
C PRO A 604 -25.43 -3.41 -10.00
N ALA A 605 -25.77 -2.26 -10.57
CA ALA A 605 -26.13 -1.07 -9.81
C ALA A 605 -27.48 -1.27 -9.10
N VAL A 606 -27.59 -0.71 -7.89
CA VAL A 606 -28.79 -0.73 -7.04
C VAL A 606 -29.21 0.71 -6.71
N ARG A 607 -30.49 0.93 -6.46
CA ARG A 607 -31.01 2.23 -6.01
C ARG A 607 -30.82 2.40 -4.49
N THR A 608 -30.99 1.31 -3.75
CA THR A 608 -30.78 1.22 -2.30
C THR A 608 -29.28 1.10 -2.03
N ASN A 609 -28.72 2.06 -1.30
CA ASN A 609 -27.27 2.07 -1.04
C ASN A 609 -26.89 0.92 -0.11
N ILE A 610 -25.83 0.18 -0.44
CA ILE A 610 -25.32 -0.90 0.43
C ILE A 610 -24.03 -0.41 1.08
N MET A 611 -24.09 -0.19 2.39
CA MET A 611 -22.99 0.36 3.19
C MET A 611 -22.39 -0.72 4.10
N LEU A 612 -21.23 -0.42 4.69
CA LEU A 612 -20.58 -1.32 5.64
C LEU A 612 -20.71 -0.87 7.10
N ASN A 613 -20.83 -1.85 7.99
CA ASN A 613 -20.62 -1.70 9.43
C ASN A 613 -19.14 -1.99 9.71
N LEU A 614 -18.36 -0.96 10.05
CA LEU A 614 -16.94 -1.09 10.35
C LEU A 614 -16.63 -0.46 11.71
N ALA A 615 -15.94 -1.20 12.57
CA ALA A 615 -15.53 -0.69 13.88
C ALA A 615 -14.00 -0.64 14.04
N ASN A 616 -13.27 -1.51 13.35
CA ASN A 616 -11.83 -1.61 13.48
C ASN A 616 -11.11 -0.82 12.37
N PRO A 617 -10.41 0.29 12.69
CA PRO A 617 -9.66 1.07 11.71
C PRO A 617 -8.58 0.25 10.99
N ALA A 618 -7.88 -0.64 11.71
CA ALA A 618 -6.81 -1.48 11.16
C ALA A 618 -7.30 -2.47 10.09
N ALA A 619 -8.56 -2.91 10.20
CA ALA A 619 -9.15 -3.85 9.24
C ALA A 619 -9.93 -3.13 8.13
N ALA A 620 -10.08 -1.81 8.19
CA ALA A 620 -10.95 -1.06 7.28
C ALA A 620 -10.45 -1.13 5.84
N TYR A 621 -9.15 -0.96 5.63
CA TYR A 621 -8.56 -0.97 4.30
C TYR A 621 -8.70 -2.34 3.62
N ARG A 622 -8.74 -3.47 4.33
CA ARG A 622 -8.99 -4.77 3.70
C ARG A 622 -10.21 -4.78 2.77
N TRP A 623 -11.21 -3.97 3.11
CA TRP A 623 -12.49 -3.92 2.41
C TRP A 623 -12.59 -2.76 1.40
N TRP A 624 -11.51 -1.99 1.18
CA TRP A 624 -11.52 -0.79 0.34
C TRP A 624 -11.95 -1.07 -1.11
N ARG A 625 -11.72 -2.31 -1.60
CA ARG A 625 -12.10 -2.77 -2.95
C ARG A 625 -13.58 -3.13 -3.07
N LEU A 626 -14.30 -3.33 -1.96
CA LEU A 626 -15.74 -3.62 -2.03
C LEU A 626 -16.46 -2.40 -2.65
N PRO A 627 -17.38 -2.60 -3.60
CA PRO A 627 -18.14 -1.49 -4.19
C PRO A 627 -19.27 -1.04 -3.25
N ALA A 628 -18.93 -0.76 -2.00
CA ALA A 628 -19.83 -0.29 -0.95
C ALA A 628 -20.07 1.21 -1.07
N ASP A 629 -21.24 1.66 -0.63
CA ASP A 629 -21.72 3.05 -0.73
C ASP A 629 -21.32 3.94 0.45
N GLY A 630 -20.36 3.47 1.24
CA GLY A 630 -19.79 4.15 2.40
C GLY A 630 -19.84 3.26 3.64
N ILE A 631 -19.68 3.88 4.80
CA ILE A 631 -19.80 3.21 6.10
C ILE A 631 -21.08 3.71 6.76
N GLY A 632 -22.07 2.83 6.92
CA GLY A 632 -23.38 3.20 7.50
C GLY A 632 -23.38 3.15 9.03
N LEU A 633 -22.37 2.48 9.62
CA LEU A 633 -22.12 2.50 11.05
C LEU A 633 -20.63 2.35 11.34
N ALA A 634 -20.00 3.45 11.74
CA ALA A 634 -18.67 3.50 12.35
C ALA A 634 -18.81 3.63 13.87
N ARG A 635 -18.43 2.60 14.61
CA ARG A 635 -18.50 2.58 16.09
C ARG A 635 -17.20 3.08 16.68
N MET A 636 -17.24 4.18 17.42
CA MET A 636 -16.02 4.73 18.05
C MET A 636 -15.57 3.95 19.29
N GLU A 637 -16.45 3.17 19.90
CA GLU A 637 -16.18 2.39 21.12
C GLU A 637 -14.98 1.45 20.92
N PHE A 638 -14.80 0.91 19.72
CA PHE A 638 -13.65 0.07 19.41
C PHE A 638 -12.33 0.84 19.53
N VAL A 639 -12.28 2.09 19.06
CA VAL A 639 -11.11 2.97 19.17
C VAL A 639 -10.87 3.31 20.65
N VAL A 640 -11.93 3.61 21.39
CA VAL A 640 -11.84 3.92 22.82
C VAL A 640 -11.31 2.71 23.62
N THR A 641 -11.84 1.51 23.41
CA THR A 641 -11.43 0.33 24.17
C THR A 641 -10.03 -0.16 23.81
N ASN A 642 -9.65 -0.15 22.52
CA ASN A 642 -8.40 -0.77 22.07
C ASN A 642 -7.23 0.21 21.97
N ALA A 643 -7.47 1.42 21.46
CA ALA A 643 -6.41 2.39 21.22
C ALA A 643 -6.22 3.36 22.38
N ILE A 644 -7.32 3.79 23.03
CA ILE A 644 -7.30 4.80 24.09
C ILE A 644 -7.21 4.15 25.48
N ARG A 645 -8.02 3.13 25.75
CA ARG A 645 -8.06 2.31 26.99
C ARG A 645 -8.39 3.05 28.30
N VAL A 646 -8.43 4.38 28.28
CA VAL A 646 -8.60 5.25 29.45
C VAL A 646 -9.95 5.95 29.41
N HIS A 647 -10.60 6.05 30.57
CA HIS A 647 -11.86 6.79 30.71
C HIS A 647 -11.67 8.30 30.44
N PRO A 648 -12.51 8.97 29.63
CA PRO A 648 -12.32 10.37 29.27
C PRO A 648 -12.23 11.31 30.49
N MET A 649 -13.11 11.12 31.48
CA MET A 649 -13.10 11.93 32.70
C MET A 649 -11.86 11.70 33.56
N ALA A 650 -11.20 10.53 33.45
CA ALA A 650 -9.94 10.27 34.14
C ALA A 650 -8.77 11.05 33.51
N LEU A 651 -8.85 11.38 32.23
CA LEU A 651 -7.87 12.26 31.57
C LEU A 651 -8.11 13.72 31.91
N VAL A 652 -9.38 14.14 32.02
CA VAL A 652 -9.76 15.51 32.39
C VAL A 652 -9.41 15.79 33.86
N HIS A 653 -9.75 14.87 34.76
CA HIS A 653 -9.58 15.02 36.21
C HIS A 653 -8.39 14.20 36.75
N PHE A 654 -7.32 14.08 35.96
CA PHE A 654 -6.17 13.22 36.26
C PHE A 654 -5.57 13.45 37.67
N ASP A 655 -5.41 14.72 38.05
CA ASP A 655 -4.80 15.11 39.33
C ASP A 655 -5.70 14.79 40.55
N HIS A 656 -6.99 14.51 40.32
CA HIS A 656 -7.96 14.19 41.35
C HIS A 656 -8.29 12.70 41.46
N LEU A 657 -7.74 11.86 40.59
CA LEU A 657 -7.93 10.41 40.62
C LEU A 657 -7.42 9.81 41.94
N LYS A 658 -8.25 8.97 42.58
CA LYS A 658 -7.84 8.28 43.82
C LYS A 658 -7.03 7.01 43.57
N ASP A 659 -7.23 6.38 42.41
CA ASP A 659 -6.52 5.14 42.05
C ASP A 659 -5.10 5.45 41.56
N ALA A 660 -4.12 5.25 42.45
CA ALA A 660 -2.71 5.45 42.15
C ALA A 660 -2.19 4.53 41.02
N LYS A 661 -2.75 3.32 40.86
CA LYS A 661 -2.36 2.42 39.76
C LYS A 661 -2.88 2.95 38.43
N ALA A 662 -4.13 3.41 38.40
CA ALA A 662 -4.69 4.05 37.21
C ALA A 662 -3.90 5.33 36.85
N GLN A 663 -3.53 6.16 37.83
CA GLN A 663 -2.71 7.35 37.58
C GLN A 663 -1.36 7.02 36.95
N GLN A 664 -0.65 6.00 37.45
CA GLN A 664 0.63 5.57 36.88
C GLN A 664 0.49 5.07 35.43
N GLU A 665 -0.51 4.24 35.16
CA GLU A 665 -0.75 3.71 33.81
C GLU A 665 -1.18 4.81 32.83
N ILE A 666 -2.04 5.74 33.26
CA ILE A 666 -2.43 6.90 32.46
C ILE A 666 -1.21 7.78 32.17
N ALA A 667 -0.35 8.05 33.16
CA ALA A 667 0.88 8.82 32.95
C ALA A 667 1.82 8.14 31.93
N ARG A 668 1.90 6.81 31.95
CA ARG A 668 2.68 6.03 30.98
C ARG A 668 2.11 6.13 29.56
N LEU A 669 0.79 5.95 29.41
CA LEU A 669 0.11 6.03 28.11
C LEU A 669 0.15 7.44 27.51
N THR A 670 0.07 8.47 28.38
CA THR A 670 0.05 9.89 28.00
C THR A 670 1.41 10.58 28.03
N ALA A 671 2.52 9.84 28.18
CA ALA A 671 3.85 10.42 28.40
C ALA A 671 4.34 11.39 27.30
N GLY A 672 3.80 11.27 26.08
CA GLY A 672 4.09 12.16 24.95
C GLY A 672 3.15 13.35 24.78
N TYR A 673 2.16 13.51 25.66
CA TYR A 673 1.14 14.55 25.55
C TYR A 673 1.31 15.56 26.70
N PRO A 674 1.57 16.86 26.39
CA PRO A 674 1.64 17.90 27.41
C PRO A 674 0.34 18.02 28.20
N HIS A 675 -0.80 17.92 27.50
CA HIS A 675 -2.12 17.86 28.11
C HIS A 675 -2.74 16.49 27.88
N LYS A 676 -3.08 15.79 28.97
CA LYS A 676 -3.59 14.41 28.91
C LYS A 676 -4.85 14.25 28.07
N PRO A 677 -5.82 15.18 28.06
CA PRO A 677 -6.99 15.06 27.19
C PRO A 677 -6.66 15.04 25.69
N ASP A 678 -5.54 15.63 25.27
CA ASP A 678 -5.14 15.64 23.85
C ASP A 678 -4.79 14.23 23.35
N TYR A 679 -4.37 13.32 24.24
CA TYR A 679 -4.22 11.90 23.91
C TYR A 679 -5.53 11.27 23.42
N PHE A 680 -6.65 11.59 24.08
CA PHE A 680 -7.96 11.08 23.66
C PHE A 680 -8.34 11.63 22.29
N VAL A 681 -8.21 12.94 22.11
CA VAL A 681 -8.59 13.64 20.88
C VAL A 681 -7.76 13.13 19.69
N ASP A 682 -6.45 13.02 19.86
CA ASP A 682 -5.51 12.59 18.83
C ASP A 682 -5.73 11.11 18.44
N LYS A 683 -5.88 10.20 19.43
CA LYS A 683 -6.13 8.78 19.14
C LYS A 683 -7.49 8.54 18.51
N LEU A 684 -8.52 9.25 18.97
CA LEU A 684 -9.86 9.13 18.42
C LEU A 684 -9.93 9.66 16.99
N SER A 685 -9.38 10.86 16.73
CA SER A 685 -9.39 11.46 15.39
C SER A 685 -8.65 10.61 14.36
N HIS A 686 -7.46 10.09 14.68
CA HIS A 686 -6.71 9.17 13.79
C HIS A 686 -7.49 7.87 13.53
N GLY A 687 -8.06 7.25 14.57
CA GLY A 687 -8.85 6.02 14.40
C GLY A 687 -10.06 6.22 13.48
N LEU A 688 -10.75 7.36 13.60
CA LEU A 688 -11.87 7.71 12.73
C LEU A 688 -11.43 8.12 11.32
N ALA A 689 -10.25 8.74 11.17
CA ALA A 689 -9.70 9.14 9.88
C ALA A 689 -9.47 7.95 8.95
N ALA A 690 -8.91 6.85 9.47
CA ALA A 690 -8.72 5.62 8.69
C ALA A 690 -10.06 5.02 8.20
N LEU A 691 -11.10 5.06 9.03
CA LEU A 691 -12.46 4.66 8.61
C LEU A 691 -13.00 5.60 7.52
N CYS A 692 -12.86 6.91 7.68
CA CYS A 692 -13.33 7.89 6.71
C CYS A 692 -12.58 7.81 5.37
N ALA A 693 -11.29 7.47 5.40
CA ALA A 693 -10.44 7.33 4.22
C ALA A 693 -10.86 6.17 3.31
N THR A 694 -11.29 5.04 3.89
CA THR A 694 -11.53 3.77 3.18
C THR A 694 -12.43 3.93 1.95
N PHE A 695 -13.58 4.60 2.07
CA PHE A 695 -14.53 4.82 0.98
C PHE A 695 -14.66 6.27 0.53
N TYR A 696 -13.75 7.15 0.95
CA TYR A 696 -13.79 8.56 0.59
C TYR A 696 -13.94 8.77 -0.93
N PRO A 697 -14.82 9.69 -1.40
CA PRO A 697 -15.58 10.69 -0.63
C PRO A 697 -16.96 10.23 -0.14
N LYS A 698 -17.28 8.93 -0.19
CA LYS A 698 -18.57 8.40 0.27
C LYS A 698 -18.75 8.61 1.79
N PRO A 699 -20.00 8.77 2.28
CA PRO A 699 -20.24 9.10 3.67
C PRO A 699 -19.79 7.99 4.63
N THR A 700 -19.23 8.42 5.76
CA THR A 700 -18.92 7.56 6.91
C THR A 700 -19.73 8.06 8.10
N ILE A 701 -20.75 7.30 8.50
CA ILE A 701 -21.65 7.64 9.61
C ILE A 701 -21.04 7.15 10.91
N ILE A 702 -20.45 8.07 11.66
CA ILE A 702 -19.79 7.84 12.95
C ILE A 702 -20.83 7.96 14.06
N ARG A 703 -21.09 6.85 14.75
CA ARG A 703 -21.88 6.87 15.97
C ARG A 703 -21.02 7.38 17.12
N LEU A 704 -21.52 8.40 17.82
CA LEU A 704 -20.93 8.89 19.07
C LEU A 704 -20.96 7.80 20.15
N SER A 705 -20.23 7.98 21.24
CA SER A 705 -20.04 6.90 22.21
C SER A 705 -21.36 6.44 22.86
N ASP A 706 -21.65 5.16 22.76
CA ASP A 706 -22.87 4.54 23.31
C ASP A 706 -22.56 3.49 24.38
N PHE A 707 -21.41 3.63 25.05
CA PHE A 707 -21.05 2.79 26.18
C PHE A 707 -22.07 2.89 27.31
N LYS A 708 -22.37 1.73 27.89
CA LYS A 708 -23.06 1.58 29.16
C LYS A 708 -22.12 1.95 30.32
N THR A 709 -22.68 2.27 31.48
CA THR A 709 -21.92 2.63 32.70
C THR A 709 -20.91 1.56 33.11
N ASN A 710 -21.29 0.28 33.05
CA ASN A 710 -20.44 -0.87 33.37
C ASN A 710 -19.24 -1.02 32.39
N GLU A 711 -19.42 -0.70 31.12
CA GLU A 711 -18.34 -0.73 30.13
C GLU A 711 -17.35 0.41 30.35
N TYR A 712 -17.84 1.63 30.60
CA TYR A 712 -16.99 2.77 30.97
C TYR A 712 -16.23 2.52 32.28
N ALA A 713 -16.87 1.86 33.26
CA ALA A 713 -16.25 1.51 34.53
C ALA A 713 -15.04 0.57 34.35
N GLY A 714 -15.07 -0.26 33.30
CA GLY A 714 -13.99 -1.18 32.94
C GLY A 714 -12.76 -0.52 32.30
N LEU A 715 -12.85 0.75 31.87
CA LEU A 715 -11.70 1.50 31.37
C LEU A 715 -10.78 1.93 32.51
N ILE A 716 -9.52 2.19 32.19
CA ILE A 716 -8.53 2.67 33.17
C ILE A 716 -9.01 3.99 33.78
N GLY A 717 -9.17 4.01 35.11
CA GLY A 717 -9.68 5.16 35.86
C GLY A 717 -11.19 5.38 35.76
N GLY A 718 -11.96 4.46 35.17
CA GLY A 718 -13.40 4.64 34.92
C GLY A 718 -14.29 4.44 36.15
N ALA A 719 -13.97 3.47 37.00
CA ALA A 719 -14.82 3.07 38.13
C ALA A 719 -15.20 4.21 39.11
N GLU A 720 -14.39 5.26 39.22
CA GLU A 720 -14.69 6.43 40.08
C GLU A 720 -15.79 7.34 39.51
N PHE A 721 -15.97 7.35 38.19
CA PHE A 721 -16.92 8.25 37.51
C PHE A 721 -18.28 7.59 37.24
N GLU A 722 -18.31 6.25 37.23
CA GLU A 722 -19.44 5.47 36.76
C GLU A 722 -20.29 4.91 37.92
N PRO A 723 -21.59 5.26 37.98
CA PRO A 723 -22.48 4.69 38.98
C PRO A 723 -22.81 3.23 38.64
N LEU A 724 -23.09 2.43 39.67
CA LEU A 724 -23.70 1.11 39.49
C LEU A 724 -25.18 1.28 39.09
N GLU A 725 -25.60 0.55 38.06
CA GLU A 725 -26.98 0.55 37.57
C GLU A 725 -27.51 -0.88 37.52
N GLU A 726 -28.75 -1.08 37.96
CA GLU A 726 -29.42 -2.39 37.91
C GLU A 726 -29.65 -2.85 36.46
N ASN A 727 -29.95 -1.91 35.55
CA ASN A 727 -30.21 -2.18 34.14
C ASN A 727 -29.37 -1.26 33.25
N PRO A 728 -28.08 -1.58 33.03
CA PRO A 728 -27.18 -0.74 32.23
C PRO A 728 -27.66 -0.53 30.79
N MET A 729 -28.47 -1.45 30.24
CA MET A 729 -29.05 -1.31 28.89
C MET A 729 -29.94 -0.06 28.77
N LEU A 730 -30.72 0.26 29.81
CA LEU A 730 -31.66 1.41 29.84
C LEU A 730 -31.07 2.65 30.54
N GLY A 731 -29.89 2.50 31.13
CA GLY A 731 -29.27 3.43 32.07
C GLY A 731 -28.58 4.65 31.44
N PHE A 732 -27.54 5.15 32.11
CA PHE A 732 -26.84 6.39 31.79
C PHE A 732 -25.88 6.23 30.59
N ARG A 733 -26.46 6.26 29.38
CA ARG A 733 -25.78 6.10 28.08
C ARG A 733 -26.38 6.97 26.96
N GLY A 734 -25.66 7.05 25.85
CA GLY A 734 -26.04 7.81 24.66
C GLY A 734 -26.34 9.28 24.96
N ALA A 735 -27.34 9.85 24.29
CA ALA A 735 -27.69 11.27 24.37
C ALA A 735 -27.76 11.84 25.80
N SER A 736 -28.30 11.08 26.77
CA SER A 736 -28.49 11.56 28.14
C SER A 736 -27.18 11.81 28.89
N ARG A 737 -26.11 11.14 28.47
CA ARG A 737 -24.77 11.30 29.00
C ARG A 737 -24.10 12.57 28.49
N TYR A 738 -24.29 12.92 27.22
CA TYR A 738 -23.55 14.00 26.56
C TYR A 738 -23.78 15.39 27.15
N TYR A 739 -25.01 15.70 27.57
CA TYR A 739 -25.34 16.99 28.20
C TYR A 739 -25.26 16.97 29.73
N SER A 740 -25.04 15.80 30.34
CA SER A 740 -25.03 15.66 31.79
C SER A 740 -23.81 16.36 32.40
N PRO A 741 -23.96 17.13 33.50
CA PRO A 741 -22.83 17.73 34.20
C PRO A 741 -21.75 16.72 34.63
N ARG A 742 -22.11 15.43 34.78
CA ARG A 742 -21.17 14.35 35.15
C ARG A 742 -20.21 13.95 34.02
N TYR A 743 -20.53 14.25 32.77
CA TYR A 743 -19.77 13.73 31.62
C TYR A 743 -19.60 14.74 30.46
N ARG A 744 -20.22 15.92 30.52
CA ARG A 744 -20.15 16.95 29.46
C ARG A 744 -18.72 17.26 29.01
N GLU A 745 -17.75 17.25 29.93
CA GLU A 745 -16.32 17.45 29.62
C GLU A 745 -15.71 16.28 28.83
N GLY A 746 -16.13 15.04 29.10
CA GLY A 746 -15.75 13.87 28.31
C GLY A 746 -16.32 13.95 26.88
N PHE A 747 -17.58 14.33 26.74
CA PHE A 747 -18.21 14.53 25.43
C PHE A 747 -17.58 15.69 24.63
N ALA A 748 -17.08 16.72 25.31
CA ALA A 748 -16.30 17.78 24.67
C ALA A 748 -15.04 17.23 23.98
N LEU A 749 -14.41 16.18 24.51
CA LEU A 749 -13.25 15.54 23.85
C LEU A 749 -13.66 14.79 22.57
N GLU A 750 -14.80 14.11 22.56
CA GLU A 750 -15.35 13.51 21.32
C GLU A 750 -15.64 14.59 20.26
N CYS A 751 -16.25 15.70 20.66
CA CYS A 751 -16.52 16.82 19.77
C CYS A 751 -15.22 17.42 19.19
N ARG A 752 -14.20 17.62 20.04
CA ARG A 752 -12.87 18.09 19.59
C ARG A 752 -12.23 17.12 18.60
N ALA A 753 -12.36 15.81 18.80
CA ALA A 753 -11.82 14.80 17.89
C ALA A 753 -12.50 14.83 16.51
N ILE A 754 -13.83 14.95 16.49
CA ILE A 754 -14.60 15.09 15.24
C ILE A 754 -14.25 16.41 14.53
N LYS A 755 -14.07 17.49 15.29
CA LYS A 755 -13.65 18.78 14.73
C LYS A 755 -12.26 18.67 14.08
N GLN A 756 -11.29 18.08 14.77
CA GLN A 756 -9.95 17.82 14.22
C GLN A 756 -10.01 16.93 12.96
N LEU A 757 -10.83 15.88 12.98
CA LEU A 757 -11.04 14.99 11.83
C LEU A 757 -11.58 15.75 10.60
N ARG A 758 -12.57 16.63 10.79
CA ARG A 758 -13.23 17.34 9.69
C ARG A 758 -12.44 18.56 9.20
N GLU A 759 -11.98 19.41 10.11
CA GLU A 759 -11.43 20.73 9.80
C GLU A 759 -9.91 20.71 9.64
N VAL A 760 -9.19 19.89 10.41
CA VAL A 760 -7.72 19.81 10.32
C VAL A 760 -7.30 18.74 9.32
N MET A 761 -7.89 17.54 9.40
CA MET A 761 -7.55 16.45 8.48
C MET A 761 -8.35 16.50 7.16
N GLY A 762 -9.50 17.17 7.14
CA GLY A 762 -10.31 17.41 5.93
C GLY A 762 -11.40 16.37 5.61
N PHE A 763 -11.71 15.44 6.52
CA PHE A 763 -12.71 14.39 6.27
C PHE A 763 -14.16 14.89 6.41
N THR A 764 -14.59 15.73 5.46
CA THR A 764 -15.96 16.28 5.41
C THR A 764 -17.05 15.23 5.18
N ASN A 765 -16.66 14.02 4.73
CA ASN A 765 -17.54 12.86 4.60
C ASN A 765 -17.92 12.20 5.94
N ALA A 766 -17.32 12.64 7.06
CA ALA A 766 -17.65 12.17 8.40
C ALA A 766 -19.02 12.72 8.87
N VAL A 767 -20.07 11.91 8.81
CA VAL A 767 -21.40 12.22 9.36
C VAL A 767 -21.45 11.79 10.82
N VAL A 768 -22.03 12.58 11.71
CA VAL A 768 -22.14 12.23 13.13
C VAL A 768 -23.53 11.68 13.42
N MET A 769 -23.62 10.63 14.24
CA MET A 769 -24.88 10.03 14.65
C MET A 769 -25.00 9.97 16.18
N VAL A 770 -26.10 10.51 16.70
CA VAL A 770 -26.43 10.52 18.14
C VAL A 770 -27.20 9.24 18.50
N PRO A 771 -26.63 8.35 19.33
CA PRO A 771 -27.33 7.17 19.85
C PRO A 771 -28.22 7.49 21.06
N PHE A 772 -29.17 6.60 21.31
CA PHE A 772 -30.02 6.50 22.49
C PHE A 772 -30.71 7.82 22.89
N CYS A 773 -31.15 8.58 21.89
CA CYS A 773 -31.82 9.87 22.07
C CYS A 773 -33.30 9.67 22.40
N ARG A 774 -33.67 9.78 23.67
CA ARG A 774 -35.00 9.35 24.17
C ARG A 774 -36.11 10.32 23.80
N THR A 775 -35.80 11.61 23.74
CA THR A 775 -36.79 12.68 23.55
C THR A 775 -36.26 13.79 22.66
N VAL A 776 -37.17 14.56 22.05
CA VAL A 776 -36.84 15.78 21.29
C VAL A 776 -36.11 16.83 22.17
N GLY A 777 -36.42 16.86 23.48
CA GLY A 777 -35.71 17.71 24.43
C GLY A 777 -34.25 17.30 24.62
N GLU A 778 -33.95 15.99 24.63
CA GLU A 778 -32.57 15.50 24.61
C GLU A 778 -31.87 15.87 23.30
N ALA A 779 -32.54 15.70 22.16
CA ALA A 779 -31.99 16.06 20.86
C ALA A 779 -31.49 17.51 20.84
N LYS A 780 -32.33 18.45 21.31
CA LYS A 780 -31.95 19.86 21.41
C LYS A 780 -30.73 20.06 22.32
N ARG A 781 -30.73 19.47 23.52
CA ARG A 781 -29.61 19.63 24.47
C ARG A 781 -28.30 19.08 23.92
N VAL A 782 -28.31 17.93 23.26
CA VAL A 782 -27.10 17.36 22.63
C VAL A 782 -26.58 18.27 21.54
N LEU A 783 -27.45 18.74 20.64
CA LEU A 783 -27.08 19.66 19.57
C LEU A 783 -26.54 20.99 20.10
N ASP A 784 -27.12 21.52 21.18
CA ASP A 784 -26.61 22.72 21.86
C ASP A 784 -25.19 22.49 22.40
N VAL A 785 -24.93 21.34 23.06
CA VAL A 785 -23.58 20.99 23.56
C VAL A 785 -22.59 20.78 22.42
N MET A 786 -23.00 20.14 21.31
CA MET A 786 -22.15 20.02 20.12
C MET A 786 -21.81 21.42 19.57
N ALA A 787 -22.80 22.31 19.47
CA ALA A 787 -22.63 23.67 18.97
C ALA A 787 -21.71 24.53 19.84
N GLU A 788 -21.76 24.36 21.16
CA GLU A 788 -20.84 25.00 22.11
C GLU A 788 -19.38 24.51 21.93
N ASN A 789 -19.20 23.26 21.52
CA ASN A 789 -17.90 22.69 21.20
C ASN A 789 -17.47 22.92 19.73
N GLY A 790 -18.20 23.76 19.00
CA GLY A 790 -17.88 24.15 17.63
C GLY A 790 -18.33 23.17 16.55
N LEU A 791 -19.26 22.25 16.85
CA LEU A 791 -19.88 21.37 15.88
C LEU A 791 -21.36 21.74 15.69
N ARG A 792 -21.63 22.59 14.70
CA ARG A 792 -22.99 23.05 14.39
C ARG A 792 -23.52 22.38 13.12
N ARG A 793 -24.69 21.77 13.22
CA ARG A 793 -25.37 21.15 12.07
C ARG A 793 -25.52 22.17 10.93
N GLY A 794 -25.06 21.81 9.74
CA GLY A 794 -25.09 22.63 8.52
C GLY A 794 -23.84 23.49 8.30
N GLU A 795 -23.06 23.82 9.34
CA GLU A 795 -21.78 24.53 9.18
C GLU A 795 -20.73 23.56 8.62
N ASP A 796 -19.95 24.02 7.65
CA ASP A 796 -18.93 23.23 6.92
C ASP A 796 -19.43 21.86 6.43
N GLY A 797 -20.72 21.80 6.08
CA GLY A 797 -21.40 20.61 5.60
C GLY A 797 -21.57 19.52 6.67
N LEU A 798 -21.53 19.84 7.96
CA LEU A 798 -21.76 18.89 9.05
C LEU A 798 -23.21 18.39 9.02
N LYS A 799 -23.36 17.08 8.83
CA LYS A 799 -24.63 16.38 8.96
C LYS A 799 -24.69 15.65 10.30
N VAL A 800 -25.83 15.72 10.96
CA VAL A 800 -26.08 15.05 12.24
C VAL A 800 -27.30 14.15 12.10
N TYR A 801 -27.10 12.86 12.30
CA TYR A 801 -28.13 11.83 12.27
C TYR A 801 -28.51 11.42 13.70
N VAL A 802 -29.63 10.72 13.83
CA VAL A 802 -30.02 10.07 15.09
C VAL A 802 -30.22 8.58 14.85
N MET A 803 -29.79 7.77 15.81
CA MET A 803 -30.09 6.35 15.80
C MET A 803 -31.56 6.18 16.24
N CYS A 804 -32.41 5.68 15.34
CA CYS A 804 -33.80 5.39 15.62
C CYS A 804 -33.90 3.98 16.22
N GLU A 805 -33.78 3.91 17.54
CA GLU A 805 -33.64 2.65 18.26
C GLU A 805 -34.52 2.55 19.50
N ILE A 806 -35.32 3.58 19.78
CA ILE A 806 -36.28 3.64 20.89
C ILE A 806 -37.69 3.83 20.29
N PRO A 807 -38.74 3.17 20.82
CA PRO A 807 -40.11 3.35 20.33
C PRO A 807 -40.57 4.83 20.28
N SER A 808 -40.08 5.68 21.20
CA SER A 808 -40.36 7.12 21.17
C SER A 808 -39.79 7.82 19.92
N ASN A 809 -38.68 7.34 19.36
CA ASN A 809 -38.12 7.86 18.10
C ASN A 809 -39.08 7.60 16.94
N VAL A 810 -39.72 6.44 16.91
CA VAL A 810 -40.66 6.06 15.86
C VAL A 810 -41.98 6.83 16.00
N ILE A 811 -42.53 6.87 17.22
CA ILE A 811 -43.80 7.56 17.51
C ILE A 811 -43.68 9.06 17.19
N LEU A 812 -42.53 9.67 17.48
CA LEU A 812 -42.27 11.11 17.27
C LEU A 812 -41.33 11.38 16.09
N ALA A 813 -41.21 10.46 15.12
CA ALA A 813 -40.23 10.55 14.03
C ALA A 813 -40.29 11.90 13.28
N GLU A 814 -41.50 12.41 13.00
CA GLU A 814 -41.68 13.71 12.34
C GLU A 814 -41.03 14.85 13.12
N GLN A 815 -41.09 14.83 14.46
CA GLN A 815 -40.50 15.87 15.28
C GLN A 815 -38.97 15.75 15.29
N PHE A 816 -38.44 14.52 15.33
CA PHE A 816 -37.00 14.26 15.23
C PHE A 816 -36.39 14.74 13.90
N THR A 817 -37.12 14.65 12.78
CA THR A 817 -36.64 15.15 11.47
C THR A 817 -36.28 16.64 11.47
N ARG A 818 -36.83 17.43 12.40
CA ARG A 818 -36.52 18.87 12.51
C ARG A 818 -35.11 19.11 13.08
N HIS A 819 -34.62 18.15 13.86
CA HIS A 819 -33.36 18.22 14.61
C HIS A 819 -32.22 17.41 13.99
N PHE A 820 -32.51 16.46 13.12
CA PHE A 820 -31.50 15.60 12.47
C PHE A 820 -31.68 15.55 10.95
N ASP A 821 -30.58 15.39 10.23
CA ASP A 821 -30.55 15.29 8.75
C ASP A 821 -30.95 13.89 8.25
N GLY A 822 -30.93 12.90 9.14
CA GLY A 822 -31.26 11.51 8.83
C GLY A 822 -31.40 10.62 10.05
N PHE A 823 -31.88 9.41 9.79
CA PHE A 823 -32.05 8.33 10.74
C PHE A 823 -31.18 7.14 10.36
N SER A 824 -30.65 6.43 11.35
CA SER A 824 -30.21 5.04 11.19
C SER A 824 -30.98 4.17 12.17
N ILE A 825 -31.73 3.20 11.67
CA ILE A 825 -32.52 2.30 12.49
C ILE A 825 -31.56 1.33 13.19
N GLY A 826 -31.55 1.37 14.52
CA GLY A 826 -30.87 0.39 15.37
C GLY A 826 -31.83 -0.73 15.70
N SER A 827 -31.97 -1.70 14.79
CA SER A 827 -32.99 -2.75 14.90
C SER A 827 -32.85 -3.57 16.19
N ASN A 828 -31.62 -3.83 16.63
CA ASN A 828 -31.35 -4.56 17.87
C ASN A 828 -32.01 -3.93 19.12
N ASP A 829 -31.72 -2.66 19.39
CA ASP A 829 -32.27 -1.97 20.57
C ASP A 829 -33.77 -1.65 20.37
N LEU A 830 -34.19 -1.38 19.12
CA LEU A 830 -35.61 -1.19 18.81
C LEU A 830 -36.44 -2.45 19.09
N THR A 831 -35.95 -3.62 18.71
CA THR A 831 -36.60 -4.92 18.98
C THR A 831 -36.66 -5.18 20.48
N GLN A 832 -35.53 -5.03 21.20
CA GLN A 832 -35.49 -5.22 22.66
C GLN A 832 -36.54 -4.36 23.38
N LEU A 833 -36.64 -3.08 23.01
CA LEU A 833 -37.56 -2.14 23.65
C LEU A 833 -39.02 -2.28 23.18
N THR A 834 -39.24 -2.73 21.96
CA THR A 834 -40.60 -2.97 21.43
C THR A 834 -41.21 -4.22 22.06
N LEU A 835 -40.41 -5.28 22.20
CA LEU A 835 -40.85 -6.56 22.76
C LEU A 835 -40.67 -6.66 24.28
N GLY A 836 -39.88 -5.76 24.88
CA GLY A 836 -39.56 -5.80 26.32
C GLY A 836 -38.63 -6.97 26.68
N VAL A 837 -37.69 -7.29 25.79
CA VAL A 837 -36.77 -8.44 25.92
C VAL A 837 -35.34 -7.93 26.03
N ASP A 838 -34.57 -8.49 26.98
CA ASP A 838 -33.11 -8.37 26.97
C ASP A 838 -32.53 -9.55 26.20
N ARG A 839 -31.85 -9.28 25.10
CA ARG A 839 -31.26 -10.32 24.25
C ARG A 839 -30.08 -11.03 24.91
N ASP A 840 -29.44 -10.39 25.89
CA ASP A 840 -28.32 -10.98 26.62
C ASP A 840 -28.85 -11.97 27.69
N SER A 841 -30.17 -11.99 27.93
CA SER A 841 -30.85 -12.99 28.76
C SER A 841 -31.08 -14.28 27.99
N GLY A 842 -30.33 -15.33 28.34
CA GLY A 842 -30.48 -16.66 27.74
C GLY A 842 -31.87 -17.28 27.90
N GLU A 843 -32.67 -16.84 28.88
CA GLU A 843 -34.04 -17.34 29.09
C GLU A 843 -35.05 -16.75 28.12
N LEU A 844 -34.76 -15.56 27.54
CA LEU A 844 -35.67 -14.84 26.65
C LEU A 844 -35.17 -14.77 25.20
N ALA A 845 -34.05 -15.43 24.89
CA ALA A 845 -33.43 -15.41 23.57
C ALA A 845 -34.41 -15.84 22.45
N ASP A 846 -35.28 -16.82 22.72
CA ASP A 846 -36.28 -17.32 21.76
C ASP A 846 -37.38 -16.29 21.43
N LEU A 847 -37.56 -15.25 22.26
CA LEU A 847 -38.53 -14.17 22.03
C LEU A 847 -37.96 -12.98 21.26
N PHE A 848 -36.63 -12.92 21.08
CA PHE A 848 -36.00 -11.86 20.32
C PHE A 848 -36.13 -12.15 18.81
N ASP A 849 -37.05 -11.44 18.14
CA ASP A 849 -37.23 -11.55 16.70
C ASP A 849 -37.35 -10.16 16.06
N GLU A 850 -36.37 -9.81 15.22
CA GLU A 850 -36.39 -8.55 14.44
C GLU A 850 -37.47 -8.57 13.35
N GLN A 851 -38.03 -9.73 13.04
CA GLN A 851 -39.11 -9.92 12.07
C GLN A 851 -40.52 -9.82 12.66
N ASP A 852 -40.65 -9.68 13.99
CA ASP A 852 -41.94 -9.54 14.64
C ASP A 852 -42.75 -8.39 14.01
N GLU A 853 -44.06 -8.59 13.88
CA GLU A 853 -44.95 -7.63 13.21
C GLU A 853 -44.95 -6.26 13.89
N ALA A 854 -44.77 -6.19 15.22
CA ALA A 854 -44.65 -4.92 15.93
C ALA A 854 -43.35 -4.19 15.53
N VAL A 855 -42.24 -4.92 15.38
CA VAL A 855 -40.95 -4.35 14.97
C VAL A 855 -40.99 -3.91 13.51
N LYS A 856 -41.52 -4.75 12.60
CA LYS A 856 -41.72 -4.37 11.19
C LYS A 856 -42.62 -3.15 11.05
N TRP A 857 -43.70 -3.06 11.85
CA TRP A 857 -44.55 -1.86 11.87
C TRP A 857 -43.76 -0.61 12.28
N MET A 858 -42.94 -0.70 13.33
CA MET A 858 -42.10 0.40 13.80
C MET A 858 -41.13 0.88 12.70
N ILE A 859 -40.45 -0.08 12.04
CA ILE A 859 -39.49 0.19 10.96
C ILE A 859 -40.18 0.81 9.75
N ALA A 860 -41.29 0.22 9.27
CA ALA A 860 -42.05 0.76 8.15
C ALA A 860 -42.57 2.17 8.43
N ARG A 861 -43.01 2.43 9.67
CA ARG A 861 -43.51 3.74 10.08
C ARG A 861 -42.43 4.81 10.02
N VAL A 862 -41.23 4.55 10.56
CA VAL A 862 -40.14 5.55 10.51
C VAL A 862 -39.64 5.78 9.09
N ILE A 863 -39.56 4.73 8.26
CA ILE A 863 -39.19 4.86 6.84
C ILE A 863 -40.19 5.75 6.10
N ALA A 864 -41.49 5.50 6.27
CA ALA A 864 -42.54 6.29 5.63
C ALA A 864 -42.48 7.77 6.04
N VAL A 865 -42.30 8.07 7.33
CA VAL A 865 -42.20 9.45 7.83
C VAL A 865 -40.93 10.14 7.33
N ALA A 866 -39.78 9.46 7.34
CA ALA A 866 -38.53 10.00 6.82
C ALA A 866 -38.64 10.36 5.33
N ARG A 867 -39.25 9.48 4.52
CA ARG A 867 -39.52 9.73 3.10
C ARG A 867 -40.44 10.92 2.87
N GLU A 868 -41.54 11.03 3.63
CA GLU A 868 -42.47 12.16 3.54
C GLU A 868 -41.77 13.50 3.82
N LYS A 869 -40.83 13.52 4.77
CA LYS A 869 -40.06 14.72 5.13
C LYS A 869 -38.78 14.92 4.33
N GLY A 870 -38.46 14.02 3.38
CA GLY A 870 -37.21 14.07 2.61
C GLY A 870 -35.94 13.86 3.44
N SER A 871 -36.06 13.25 4.63
CA SER A 871 -34.93 12.91 5.50
C SER A 871 -34.36 11.55 5.12
N LYS A 872 -33.04 11.39 5.23
CA LYS A 872 -32.39 10.10 4.94
C LYS A 872 -32.74 9.06 5.99
N VAL A 873 -32.98 7.81 5.58
CA VAL A 873 -33.21 6.70 6.51
C VAL A 873 -32.44 5.46 6.09
N GLY A 874 -31.54 5.03 6.96
CA GLY A 874 -30.81 3.77 6.84
C GLY A 874 -31.17 2.79 7.94
N ILE A 875 -30.68 1.56 7.83
CA ILE A 875 -30.71 0.56 8.90
C ILE A 875 -29.32 -0.03 9.10
N CYS A 876 -28.96 -0.28 10.36
CA CYS A 876 -27.75 -1.00 10.73
C CYS A 876 -28.12 -2.20 11.62
N GLY A 877 -27.71 -3.39 11.21
CA GLY A 877 -28.07 -4.63 11.89
C GLY A 877 -27.71 -5.85 11.05
N GLN A 878 -27.84 -7.04 11.63
CA GLN A 878 -27.58 -8.30 10.91
C GLN A 878 -28.84 -8.88 10.26
N ALA A 879 -30.06 -8.50 10.69
CA ALA A 879 -31.30 -8.96 10.06
C ALA A 879 -31.32 -8.93 8.52
N PRO A 880 -30.88 -7.87 7.81
CA PRO A 880 -30.87 -7.87 6.35
C PRO A 880 -29.89 -8.87 5.71
N SER A 881 -28.87 -9.28 6.47
CA SER A 881 -27.92 -10.34 6.11
C SER A 881 -28.51 -11.72 6.37
N ASP A 882 -29.09 -11.92 7.54
CA ASP A 882 -29.54 -13.23 8.01
C ASP A 882 -30.88 -13.65 7.37
N HIS A 883 -31.70 -12.67 6.99
CA HIS A 883 -33.06 -12.84 6.49
C HIS A 883 -33.26 -12.11 5.15
N PRO A 884 -33.14 -12.80 4.00
CA PRO A 884 -33.36 -12.21 2.67
C PRO A 884 -34.73 -11.54 2.50
N GLU A 885 -35.77 -12.10 3.11
CA GLU A 885 -37.12 -11.56 3.15
C GLU A 885 -37.19 -10.21 3.89
N PHE A 886 -36.34 -10.01 4.89
CA PHE A 886 -36.25 -8.75 5.62
C PHE A 886 -35.57 -7.67 4.77
N ALA A 887 -34.51 -8.02 4.04
CA ALA A 887 -33.90 -7.12 3.05
C ALA A 887 -34.92 -6.68 2.00
N ARG A 888 -35.74 -7.61 1.49
CA ARG A 888 -36.84 -7.30 0.56
C ARG A 888 -37.86 -6.33 1.16
N PHE A 889 -38.33 -6.61 2.38
CA PHE A 889 -39.25 -5.72 3.10
C PHE A 889 -38.70 -4.28 3.22
N LEU A 890 -37.42 -4.12 3.54
CA LEU A 890 -36.79 -2.80 3.65
C LEU A 890 -36.75 -2.06 2.31
N VAL A 891 -36.45 -2.76 1.22
CA VAL A 891 -36.46 -2.21 -0.15
C VAL A 891 -37.88 -1.81 -0.56
N GLU A 892 -38.89 -2.65 -0.28
CA GLU A 892 -40.30 -2.36 -0.57
C GLU A 892 -40.83 -1.16 0.25
N ALA A 893 -40.40 -1.02 1.50
CA ALA A 893 -40.66 0.16 2.32
C ALA A 893 -39.95 1.43 1.78
N GLY A 894 -38.91 1.26 0.97
CA GLY A 894 -38.14 2.31 0.31
C GLY A 894 -37.09 2.95 1.21
N ILE A 895 -36.32 2.14 1.92
CA ILE A 895 -35.16 2.59 2.69
C ILE A 895 -34.08 3.20 1.78
N ASP A 896 -33.30 4.18 2.27
CA ASP A 896 -32.22 4.78 1.48
C ASP A 896 -30.95 3.93 1.47
N SER A 897 -30.66 3.25 2.59
CA SER A 897 -29.42 2.49 2.76
C SER A 897 -29.54 1.32 3.73
N ILE A 898 -28.85 0.22 3.43
CA ILE A 898 -28.72 -0.95 4.29
C ILE A 898 -27.23 -1.13 4.64
N SER A 899 -26.90 -1.14 5.92
CA SER A 899 -25.52 -1.26 6.40
C SER A 899 -25.25 -2.61 7.05
N VAL A 900 -24.28 -3.36 6.53
CA VAL A 900 -24.01 -4.77 6.88
C VAL A 900 -22.55 -5.04 7.18
N SER A 901 -22.23 -6.18 7.81
CA SER A 901 -20.84 -6.61 7.93
C SER A 901 -20.21 -6.84 6.55
N PRO A 902 -18.88 -6.64 6.40
CA PRO A 902 -18.19 -6.84 5.13
C PRO A 902 -18.40 -8.23 4.52
N ASP A 903 -18.42 -9.29 5.34
CA ASP A 903 -18.61 -10.67 4.88
C ASP A 903 -19.99 -10.90 4.26
N SER A 904 -21.01 -10.17 4.72
CA SER A 904 -22.39 -10.29 4.25
C SER A 904 -22.70 -9.41 3.05
N PHE A 905 -21.79 -8.50 2.67
CA PHE A 905 -22.03 -7.45 1.69
C PHE A 905 -22.62 -7.96 0.37
N LEU A 906 -22.04 -9.03 -0.20
CA LEU A 906 -22.46 -9.55 -1.50
C LEU A 906 -23.81 -10.25 -1.44
N ALA A 907 -24.06 -11.01 -0.37
CA ALA A 907 -25.32 -11.71 -0.19
C ALA A 907 -26.46 -10.69 -0.15
N VAL A 908 -26.32 -9.67 0.70
CA VAL A 908 -27.31 -8.58 0.80
C VAL A 908 -27.43 -7.80 -0.50
N LYS A 909 -26.32 -7.50 -1.18
CA LYS A 909 -26.37 -6.82 -2.48
C LYS A 909 -27.17 -7.62 -3.50
N ARG A 910 -27.02 -8.95 -3.56
CA ARG A 910 -27.83 -9.81 -4.44
C ARG A 910 -29.31 -9.78 -4.07
N HIS A 911 -29.64 -9.90 -2.78
CA HIS A 911 -31.04 -9.84 -2.31
C HIS A 911 -31.70 -8.50 -2.65
N VAL A 912 -30.98 -7.39 -2.52
CA VAL A 912 -31.48 -6.05 -2.89
C VAL A 912 -31.68 -5.94 -4.40
N VAL A 913 -30.73 -6.43 -5.21
CA VAL A 913 -30.87 -6.45 -6.68
C VAL A 913 -32.11 -7.23 -7.12
N ASP A 914 -32.35 -8.38 -6.51
CA ASP A 914 -33.52 -9.20 -6.84
C ASP A 914 -34.82 -8.50 -6.41
N SER A 915 -34.81 -7.86 -5.24
CA SER A 915 -35.95 -7.11 -4.71
C SER A 915 -36.28 -5.85 -5.51
N GLU A 916 -35.29 -5.18 -6.11
CA GLU A 916 -35.51 -3.98 -6.95
C GLU A 916 -36.01 -4.31 -8.37
N LYS A 917 -35.89 -5.58 -8.79
CA LYS A 917 -36.38 -6.06 -10.09
C LYS A 917 -37.81 -6.57 -10.04
N SER A 918 -38.23 -7.11 -8.89
CA SER A 918 -39.61 -7.51 -8.61
C SER A 918 -40.50 -6.31 -8.39
#